data_AF-A0A813G3T2-F1
#
_entry.id   AF-A0A813G3T2-F1
#
_cell.length_a   1.000
_cell.length_b   1.000
_cell.length_c   1.000
_cell.angle_alpha   90.00
_cell.angle_beta   90.00
_cell.angle_gamma   90.00
#
_symmetry.space_group_name_H-M   'P 1'
#
loop_
_entity.id
_entity.type
_entity.pdbx_description
1 polymer ?
#
loop_
_entity_poly.entity_id
_entity_poly.type
_entity_poly.pdbx_seq_one_letter_code
_entity_poly.pdbx_strand_id
1 'polypeptide(L)'
;MGSPATPALGYGREPLVDLPDDALSALLGGQQLQELFSQHPHLRGDRSFLLSAARVNTEAIQQAEPKLLEDEGFVLEAVRICGDHFQWASAALKGDKAVAIQAVKLNASALRFVPAELRQDADVIMAAVKRDGNALRYASQELRACRRIVHAAVRVSPRALVYAAEGLRSDCDLVLAAVCGNGEALAYAAEVLRQDWDFALQAVKANDAALPHTALALHSDRDFVTAAMRARPHALFHAHNVMRGDRRVVLAAVETSGFALQFATDELRNDREVVLAAVSRNADALAFASASLRATDKALVLEAVKASPSALEHAAPELKADKETVLAAVSQCGFALKYVDEKLRSNKDVVLPAVRHTGHALEFAGVFLRNDREVVLAALHKNGSALMHASASLRSERAVVLAAVNGDGSAMAYAADVLRRDKEFILLAVGLNGLALQYASVELRADKSVVLRAVKNNPHALEYADSRLKRDRETVLAAVTQDGNSLAYALESVRDKEIALAAVQARGDALMYVSEAMQADHEVVLTAVGLWGAALEHTSPRLRADKDVALAAVRSWGMALQHAHSSLQADRDVVLAAVASDGLSLSYASLELRGDREIVLAAVKGQGSALSHALDSLRADKEVVMAAVSARGQALRYADAVLQADPEVVITAARTWGSALTCAAEALRGNPDFIRAVVKARFSATNGDSGSHTGNSGPGWHSMQL
;
A
#
# COMPACT_ATOMS: atom_id res chain seq x y z
N MET A 1 -0.67 -19.64 68.28
CA MET A 1 -1.19 -20.71 67.40
C MET A 1 -0.74 -20.41 65.99
N GLY A 2 -0.11 -21.37 65.32
CA GLY A 2 0.22 -21.30 63.90
C GLY A 2 1.70 -21.07 63.56
N SER A 3 2.58 -22.02 63.92
CA SER A 3 3.85 -22.21 63.19
C SER A 3 3.53 -22.57 61.73
N PRO A 4 4.16 -21.96 60.72
CA PRO A 4 4.15 -22.55 59.39
C PRO A 4 5.14 -23.72 59.40
N ALA A 5 4.57 -24.91 59.24
CA ALA A 5 5.27 -26.18 59.19
C ALA A 5 6.32 -26.20 58.07
N THR A 6 7.55 -26.56 58.43
CA THR A 6 8.48 -27.25 57.54
C THR A 6 7.75 -28.44 56.90
N PRO A 7 7.70 -28.57 55.57
CA PRO A 7 7.22 -29.80 54.97
C PRO A 7 8.25 -30.89 55.26
N ALA A 8 7.84 -31.85 56.09
CA ALA A 8 8.54 -33.11 56.27
C ALA A 8 8.50 -33.86 54.93
N LEU A 9 9.64 -33.94 54.24
CA LEU A 9 9.80 -34.85 53.11
C LEU A 9 9.92 -36.27 53.67
N GLY A 10 8.81 -37.00 53.54
CA GLY A 10 8.78 -38.44 53.78
C GLY A 10 9.77 -39.15 52.87
N TYR A 11 10.42 -40.17 53.43
CA TYR A 11 11.27 -41.12 52.72
C TYR A 11 10.54 -41.71 51.50
N GLY A 12 10.94 -41.27 50.31
CA GLY A 12 10.57 -41.85 49.03
C GLY A 12 11.61 -41.41 48.00
N ARG A 13 12.28 -42.37 47.36
CA ARG A 13 13.28 -42.13 46.31
C ARG A 13 12.62 -41.47 45.09
N GLU A 14 12.53 -40.15 45.08
CA GLU A 14 12.39 -39.38 43.84
C GLU A 14 13.78 -38.85 43.44
N PRO A 15 14.21 -39.02 42.18
CA PRO A 15 15.48 -38.45 41.74
C PRO A 15 15.36 -36.93 41.78
N LEU A 16 16.20 -36.27 42.60
CA LEU A 16 16.36 -34.81 42.70
C LEU A 16 16.68 -34.12 41.35
N VAL A 17 16.84 -34.89 40.27
CA VAL A 17 17.31 -34.52 38.94
C VAL A 17 16.19 -33.91 38.06
N ASP A 18 14.90 -34.14 38.39
CA ASP A 18 13.74 -33.71 37.58
C ASP A 18 12.75 -32.78 38.31
N LEU A 19 13.18 -32.08 39.36
CA LEU A 19 12.32 -31.14 40.08
C LEU A 19 12.04 -29.87 39.23
N PRO A 20 10.79 -29.37 39.20
CA PRO A 20 10.46 -28.11 38.53
C PRO A 20 11.15 -26.91 39.21
N ASP A 21 11.44 -25.86 38.43
CA ASP A 21 12.21 -24.67 38.86
C ASP A 21 11.69 -24.04 40.18
N ASP A 22 10.37 -24.05 40.40
CA ASP A 22 9.74 -23.52 41.61
C ASP A 22 10.07 -24.35 42.87
N ALA A 23 10.17 -25.67 42.74
CA ALA A 23 10.57 -26.56 43.83
C ALA A 23 12.07 -26.44 44.15
N LEU A 24 12.90 -26.29 43.11
CA LEU A 24 14.34 -26.00 43.26
C LEU A 24 14.57 -24.63 43.93
N SER A 25 13.74 -23.62 43.64
CA SER A 25 13.82 -22.30 44.27
C SER A 25 13.53 -22.29 45.76
N ALA A 26 12.66 -23.18 46.24
CA ALA A 26 12.38 -23.33 47.66
C ALA A 26 13.49 -24.08 48.42
N LEU A 27 14.28 -24.90 47.72
CA LEU A 27 15.34 -25.76 48.27
C LEU A 27 16.74 -25.14 48.22
N LEU A 28 17.00 -24.17 47.34
CA LEU A 28 18.34 -23.70 46.99
C LEU A 28 18.67 -22.27 47.48
N GLY A 29 18.21 -21.89 48.68
CA GLY A 29 18.75 -20.72 49.38
C GLY A 29 20.23 -20.92 49.78
N GLY A 30 21.03 -19.85 49.88
CA GLY A 30 22.50 -19.96 50.04
C GLY A 30 22.98 -20.90 51.18
N GLN A 31 22.32 -20.89 52.34
CA GLN A 31 22.62 -21.84 53.44
C GLN A 31 22.12 -23.27 53.16
N GLN A 32 20.97 -23.43 52.50
CA GLN A 32 20.37 -24.73 52.19
C GLN A 32 21.12 -25.45 51.06
N LEU A 33 21.69 -24.70 50.11
CA LEU A 33 22.48 -25.25 49.01
C LEU A 33 23.78 -25.92 49.51
N GLN A 34 24.47 -25.29 50.47
CA GLN A 34 25.65 -25.89 51.11
C GLN A 34 25.30 -27.16 51.90
N GLU A 35 24.17 -27.12 52.64
CA GLU A 35 23.70 -28.27 53.41
C GLU A 35 23.33 -29.44 52.49
N LEU A 36 22.60 -29.19 51.40
CA LEU A 36 22.23 -30.18 50.38
C LEU A 36 23.46 -30.89 49.80
N PHE A 37 24.50 -30.15 49.44
CA PHE A 37 25.74 -30.74 48.94
C PHE A 37 26.57 -31.47 50.00
N SER A 38 26.39 -31.15 51.29
CA SER A 38 27.03 -31.89 52.38
C SER A 38 26.33 -33.24 52.63
N GLN A 39 25.00 -33.27 52.52
CA GLN A 39 24.19 -34.48 52.66
C GLN A 39 24.25 -35.39 51.41
N HIS A 40 24.42 -34.80 50.22
CA HIS A 40 24.47 -35.50 48.94
C HIS A 40 25.70 -35.09 48.09
N PRO A 41 26.92 -35.51 48.45
CA PRO A 41 28.14 -35.10 47.75
C PRO A 41 28.19 -35.48 46.26
N HIS A 42 27.53 -36.57 45.88
CA HIS A 42 27.47 -37.05 44.49
C HIS A 42 26.81 -36.05 43.52
N LEU A 43 25.95 -35.15 44.01
CA LEU A 43 25.31 -34.12 43.19
C LEU A 43 26.30 -33.06 42.68
N ARG A 44 27.48 -32.94 43.30
CA ARG A 44 28.57 -32.06 42.81
C ARG A 44 29.21 -32.57 41.52
N GLY A 45 29.00 -33.85 41.17
CA GLY A 45 29.42 -34.46 39.91
C GLY A 45 28.28 -34.61 38.88
N ASP A 46 27.05 -34.27 39.24
CA ASP A 46 25.88 -34.41 38.35
C ASP A 46 25.67 -33.15 37.49
N ARG A 47 26.00 -33.26 36.21
CA ARG A 47 25.85 -32.18 35.21
C ARG A 47 24.42 -31.67 35.10
N SER A 48 23.43 -32.57 35.06
CA SER A 48 22.04 -32.19 34.83
C SER A 48 21.50 -31.41 36.02
N PHE A 49 21.74 -31.93 37.22
CA PHE A 49 21.34 -31.28 38.46
C PHE A 49 22.01 -29.90 38.64
N LEU A 50 23.32 -29.80 38.41
CA LEU A 50 24.06 -28.55 38.56
C LEU A 50 23.57 -27.46 37.59
N LEU A 51 23.28 -27.82 36.34
CA LEU A 51 22.75 -26.86 35.36
C LEU A 51 21.32 -26.42 35.69
N SER A 52 20.48 -27.31 36.21
CA SER A 52 19.15 -26.95 36.69
C SER A 52 19.22 -26.05 37.93
N ALA A 53 20.08 -26.38 38.90
CA ALA A 53 20.33 -25.56 40.08
C ALA A 53 20.89 -24.16 39.73
N ALA A 54 21.75 -24.08 38.71
CA ALA A 54 22.35 -22.83 38.24
C ALA A 54 21.35 -21.84 37.61
N ARG A 55 20.15 -22.28 37.24
CA ARG A 55 19.06 -21.38 36.78
C ARG A 55 18.46 -20.59 37.94
N VAL A 56 18.57 -21.11 39.14
CA VAL A 56 17.87 -20.63 40.33
C VAL A 56 18.85 -20.00 41.33
N ASN A 57 20.06 -20.54 41.44
CA ASN A 57 21.12 -20.01 42.30
C ASN A 57 22.48 -19.98 41.56
N THR A 58 23.03 -18.77 41.40
CA THR A 58 24.29 -18.51 40.69
C THR A 58 25.54 -19.09 41.36
N GLU A 59 25.44 -19.49 42.64
CA GLU A 59 26.54 -20.11 43.39
C GLU A 59 26.57 -21.65 43.22
N ALA A 60 25.55 -22.26 42.61
CA ALA A 60 25.49 -23.72 42.44
C ALA A 60 26.71 -24.28 41.69
N ILE A 61 27.16 -23.56 40.65
CA ILE A 61 28.32 -23.95 39.83
C ILE A 61 29.63 -23.90 40.63
N GLN A 62 29.74 -23.04 41.66
CA GLN A 62 30.94 -22.97 42.51
C GLN A 62 31.23 -24.30 43.24
N GLN A 63 30.17 -25.06 43.55
CA GLN A 63 30.26 -26.30 44.29
C GLN A 63 30.54 -27.53 43.42
N ALA A 64 30.63 -27.36 42.09
CA ALA A 64 30.90 -28.45 41.16
C ALA A 64 32.28 -29.08 41.41
N GLU A 65 32.40 -30.37 41.11
CA GLU A 65 33.68 -31.07 41.20
C GLU A 65 34.73 -30.45 40.24
N PRO A 66 36.02 -30.39 40.62
CA PRO A 66 37.06 -29.79 39.79
C PRO A 66 37.13 -30.32 38.36
N LYS A 67 36.83 -31.62 38.16
CA LYS A 67 36.78 -32.25 36.83
C LYS A 67 35.72 -31.64 35.91
N LEU A 68 34.57 -31.24 36.45
CA LEU A 68 33.53 -30.56 35.69
C LEU A 68 33.90 -29.10 35.37
N LEU A 69 34.60 -28.44 36.30
CA LEU A 69 35.11 -27.08 36.07
C LEU A 69 36.28 -27.05 35.06
N GLU A 70 36.86 -28.20 34.74
CA GLU A 70 37.83 -28.43 33.66
C GLU A 70 37.18 -28.91 32.35
N ASP A 71 35.89 -29.26 32.34
CA ASP A 71 35.15 -29.69 31.15
C ASP A 71 34.59 -28.48 30.37
N GLU A 72 35.11 -28.26 29.15
CA GLU A 72 34.68 -27.16 28.27
C GLU A 72 33.17 -27.18 28.03
N GLY A 73 32.59 -28.36 27.76
CA GLY A 73 31.18 -28.51 27.44
C GLY A 73 30.27 -28.08 28.59
N PHE A 74 30.58 -28.52 29.81
CA PHE A 74 29.83 -28.17 31.02
C PHE A 74 29.92 -26.67 31.32
N VAL A 75 31.12 -26.12 31.28
CA VAL A 75 31.35 -24.68 31.54
C VAL A 75 30.60 -23.83 30.53
N LEU A 76 30.63 -24.15 29.24
CA LEU A 76 29.91 -23.38 28.22
C LEU A 76 28.38 -23.50 28.35
N GLU A 77 27.87 -24.66 28.75
CA GLU A 77 26.44 -24.82 29.08
C GLU A 77 26.03 -23.98 30.29
N ALA A 78 26.88 -23.90 31.32
CA ALA A 78 26.66 -23.03 32.48
C ALA A 78 26.71 -21.54 32.11
N VAL A 79 27.64 -21.14 31.24
CA VAL A 79 27.75 -19.76 30.71
C VAL A 79 26.52 -19.35 29.90
N ARG A 80 25.92 -20.29 29.16
CA ARG A 80 24.67 -20.05 28.43
C ARG A 80 23.52 -19.67 29.38
N ILE A 81 23.51 -20.21 30.60
CA ILE A 81 22.52 -19.86 31.64
C ILE A 81 22.83 -18.48 32.23
N CYS A 82 24.08 -18.27 32.69
CA CYS A 82 24.56 -16.99 33.19
C CYS A 82 26.05 -16.86 32.89
N GLY A 83 26.47 -15.77 32.23
CA GLY A 83 27.86 -15.58 31.85
C GLY A 83 28.81 -15.46 33.06
N ASP A 84 28.28 -15.12 34.23
CA ASP A 84 29.07 -15.01 35.46
C ASP A 84 29.58 -16.38 35.96
N HIS A 85 28.97 -17.48 35.52
CA HIS A 85 29.47 -18.83 35.81
C HIS A 85 30.85 -19.10 35.22
N PHE A 86 31.29 -18.32 34.22
CA PHE A 86 32.65 -18.43 33.68
C PHE A 86 33.73 -18.18 34.74
N GLN A 87 33.42 -17.47 35.82
CA GLN A 87 34.36 -17.22 36.92
C GLN A 87 34.90 -18.51 37.55
N TRP A 88 34.07 -19.56 37.59
CA TRP A 88 34.36 -20.84 38.23
C TRP A 88 35.09 -21.82 37.32
N ALA A 89 35.22 -21.53 36.03
CA ALA A 89 36.01 -22.34 35.12
C ALA A 89 37.47 -22.43 35.57
N SER A 90 38.13 -23.55 35.26
CA SER A 90 39.53 -23.76 35.57
C SER A 90 40.42 -22.67 34.94
N ALA A 91 41.60 -22.43 35.53
CA ALA A 91 42.54 -21.44 34.99
C ALA A 91 42.97 -21.78 33.55
N ALA A 92 43.08 -23.06 33.22
CA ALA A 92 43.39 -23.54 31.88
C ALA A 92 42.30 -23.15 30.87
N LEU A 93 41.02 -23.40 31.18
CA LEU A 93 39.91 -23.03 30.30
C LEU A 93 39.74 -21.51 30.18
N LYS A 94 39.95 -20.76 31.27
CA LYS A 94 39.88 -19.29 31.23
C LYS A 94 41.00 -18.68 30.40
N GLY A 95 42.18 -19.31 30.36
CA GLY A 95 43.32 -18.89 29.56
C GLY A 95 43.26 -19.31 28.10
N ASP A 96 42.33 -20.19 27.71
CA ASP A 96 42.17 -20.63 26.33
C ASP A 96 41.35 -19.60 25.51
N LYS A 97 41.96 -19.09 24.44
CA LYS A 97 41.34 -18.10 23.55
C LYS A 97 40.08 -18.62 22.86
N ALA A 98 40.06 -19.87 22.41
CA ALA A 98 38.92 -20.45 21.72
C ALA A 98 37.74 -20.63 22.68
N VAL A 99 37.98 -21.14 23.89
CA VAL A 99 36.96 -21.28 24.94
C VAL A 99 36.44 -19.91 25.37
N ALA A 100 37.31 -18.92 25.56
CA ALA A 100 36.91 -17.55 25.87
C ALA A 100 36.02 -16.94 24.76
N ILE A 101 36.37 -17.13 23.48
CA ILE A 101 35.54 -16.68 22.34
C ILE A 101 34.18 -17.38 22.33
N GLN A 102 34.13 -18.69 22.59
CA GLN A 102 32.86 -19.42 22.67
C GLN A 102 32.01 -18.93 23.84
N ALA A 103 32.60 -18.73 25.01
CA ALA A 103 31.92 -18.23 26.20
C ALA A 103 31.29 -16.85 25.96
N VAL A 104 32.03 -15.89 25.38
CA VAL A 104 31.49 -14.54 25.12
C VAL A 104 30.45 -14.50 23.99
N LYS A 105 30.51 -15.45 23.04
CA LYS A 105 29.46 -15.61 22.02
C LYS A 105 28.14 -16.12 22.62
N LEU A 106 28.22 -17.02 23.60
CA LEU A 106 27.07 -17.51 24.35
C LEU A 106 26.50 -16.42 25.25
N ASN A 107 27.34 -15.77 26.05
CA ASN A 107 26.97 -14.67 26.93
C ASN A 107 28.11 -13.67 27.12
N ALA A 108 27.89 -12.41 26.70
CA ALA A 108 28.91 -11.37 26.75
C ALA A 108 29.37 -10.99 28.17
N SER A 109 28.56 -11.26 29.22
CA SER A 109 28.97 -10.98 30.61
C SER A 109 30.14 -11.85 31.06
N ALA A 110 30.35 -13.02 30.43
CA ALA A 110 31.49 -13.89 30.68
C ALA A 110 32.83 -13.18 30.46
N LEU A 111 32.87 -12.15 29.60
CA LEU A 111 34.05 -11.34 29.35
C LEU A 111 34.62 -10.73 30.64
N ARG A 112 33.79 -10.44 31.65
CA ARG A 112 34.23 -9.92 32.95
C ARG A 112 35.26 -10.82 33.65
N PHE A 113 35.16 -12.12 33.43
CA PHE A 113 35.98 -13.14 34.09
C PHE A 113 37.08 -13.72 33.18
N VAL A 114 37.16 -13.25 31.93
CA VAL A 114 38.27 -13.55 31.03
C VAL A 114 39.55 -12.86 31.54
N PRO A 115 40.71 -13.55 31.56
CA PRO A 115 41.99 -12.99 31.96
C PRO A 115 42.34 -11.69 31.20
N ALA A 116 43.12 -10.82 31.84
CA ALA A 116 43.41 -9.49 31.29
C ALA A 116 44.14 -9.56 29.94
N GLU A 117 44.98 -10.58 29.75
CA GLU A 117 45.75 -10.86 28.55
C GLU A 117 44.82 -11.11 27.35
N LEU A 118 43.78 -11.91 27.54
CA LEU A 118 42.78 -12.18 26.50
C LEU A 118 41.79 -11.03 26.30
N ARG A 119 41.60 -10.15 27.30
CA ARG A 119 40.81 -8.90 27.13
C ARG A 119 41.55 -7.82 26.33
N GLN A 120 42.84 -8.01 26.05
CA GLN A 120 43.62 -7.21 25.11
C GLN A 120 43.62 -7.81 23.69
N ASP A 121 43.04 -9.01 23.50
CA ASP A 121 42.92 -9.64 22.19
C ASP A 121 41.72 -9.10 21.41
N ALA A 122 41.99 -8.64 20.18
CA ALA A 122 40.98 -8.01 19.34
C ALA A 122 39.85 -8.96 18.92
N ASP A 123 40.10 -10.27 18.78
CA ASP A 123 39.09 -11.24 18.34
C ASP A 123 38.13 -11.58 19.48
N VAL A 124 38.67 -11.75 20.70
CA VAL A 124 37.87 -11.97 21.91
C VAL A 124 36.92 -10.79 22.14
N ILE A 125 37.45 -9.56 22.10
CA ILE A 125 36.62 -8.36 22.26
C ILE A 125 35.63 -8.21 21.10
N MET A 126 36.05 -8.43 19.85
CA MET A 126 35.16 -8.36 18.69
C MET A 126 33.99 -9.37 18.81
N ALA A 127 34.25 -10.59 19.28
CA ALA A 127 33.22 -11.59 19.50
C ALA A 127 32.22 -11.14 20.58
N ALA A 128 32.71 -10.54 21.68
CA ALA A 128 31.87 -10.03 22.76
C ALA A 128 31.02 -8.82 22.32
N VAL A 129 31.62 -7.80 21.68
CA VAL A 129 30.89 -6.57 21.29
C VAL A 129 29.86 -6.80 20.18
N LYS A 130 30.06 -7.82 19.34
CA LYS A 130 29.05 -8.25 18.35
C LYS A 130 27.80 -8.83 19.01
N ARG A 131 27.91 -9.33 20.25
CA ARG A 131 26.80 -9.88 21.02
C ARG A 131 26.14 -8.82 21.91
N ASP A 132 26.94 -8.04 22.62
CA ASP A 132 26.51 -6.87 23.40
C ASP A 132 27.59 -5.77 23.30
N GLY A 133 27.25 -4.65 22.68
CA GLY A 133 28.18 -3.54 22.51
C GLY A 133 28.74 -2.97 23.82
N ASN A 134 28.01 -3.10 24.94
CA ASN A 134 28.48 -2.63 26.25
C ASN A 134 29.66 -3.46 26.80
N ALA A 135 29.93 -4.63 26.23
CA ALA A 135 31.12 -5.42 26.55
C ALA A 135 32.43 -4.66 26.29
N LEU A 136 32.40 -3.60 25.47
CA LEU A 136 33.53 -2.70 25.22
C LEU A 136 34.12 -2.12 26.53
N ARG A 137 33.32 -1.99 27.60
CA ARG A 137 33.77 -1.53 28.92
C ARG A 137 34.85 -2.39 29.57
N TYR A 138 35.04 -3.62 29.10
CA TYR A 138 36.05 -4.55 29.60
C TYR A 138 37.30 -4.62 28.72
N ALA A 139 37.28 -4.03 27.53
CA ALA A 139 38.40 -3.99 26.60
C ALA A 139 39.54 -3.10 27.14
N SER A 140 40.76 -3.31 26.64
CA SER A 140 41.91 -2.45 26.95
C SER A 140 41.79 -1.05 26.37
N GLN A 141 42.65 -0.12 26.80
CA GLN A 141 42.64 1.26 26.31
C GLN A 141 42.94 1.33 24.80
N GLU A 142 43.85 0.49 24.30
CA GLU A 142 44.21 0.39 22.89
C GLU A 142 43.02 -0.08 22.05
N LEU A 143 42.28 -1.10 22.52
CA LEU A 143 41.12 -1.62 21.81
C LEU A 143 39.91 -0.67 21.84
N ARG A 144 39.77 0.14 22.91
CA ARG A 144 38.81 1.24 22.95
C ARG A 144 39.17 2.41 22.02
N ALA A 145 40.42 2.49 21.56
CA ALA A 145 40.86 3.40 20.51
C ALA A 145 40.80 2.75 19.11
N CYS A 146 40.44 1.47 18.99
CA CYS A 146 40.31 0.79 17.71
C CYS A 146 38.96 1.10 17.06
N ARG A 147 38.96 1.97 16.03
CA ARG A 147 37.75 2.39 15.30
C ARG A 147 36.87 1.21 14.87
N ARG A 148 37.47 0.12 14.36
CA ARG A 148 36.75 -1.07 13.91
C ARG A 148 35.94 -1.75 15.03
N ILE A 149 36.53 -1.90 16.21
CA ILE A 149 35.89 -2.54 17.38
C ILE A 149 34.81 -1.63 17.94
N VAL A 150 35.13 -0.35 18.13
CA VAL A 150 34.15 0.62 18.67
C VAL A 150 32.96 0.78 17.73
N HIS A 151 33.19 0.88 16.42
CA HIS A 151 32.11 0.95 15.44
C HIS A 151 31.22 -0.30 15.49
N ALA A 152 31.79 -1.49 15.62
CA ALA A 152 31.00 -2.72 15.80
C ALA A 152 30.18 -2.68 17.10
N ALA A 153 30.77 -2.20 18.20
CA ALA A 153 30.08 -2.07 19.48
C ALA A 153 28.91 -1.06 19.42
N VAL A 154 29.14 0.13 18.86
CA VAL A 154 28.14 1.20 18.70
C VAL A 154 26.97 0.75 17.84
N ARG A 155 27.22 -0.03 16.78
CA ARG A 155 26.16 -0.58 15.94
C ARG A 155 25.23 -1.56 16.67
N VAL A 156 25.73 -2.25 17.69
CA VAL A 156 24.94 -3.19 18.50
C VAL A 156 24.26 -2.45 19.65
N SER A 157 25.01 -1.64 20.39
CA SER A 157 24.54 -0.85 21.52
C SER A 157 25.05 0.59 21.36
N PRO A 158 24.23 1.55 20.86
CA PRO A 158 24.67 2.93 20.62
C PRO A 158 25.32 3.62 21.83
N ARG A 159 24.87 3.29 23.04
CA ARG A 159 25.42 3.81 24.31
C ARG A 159 26.85 3.33 24.60
N ALA A 160 27.35 2.30 23.90
CA ALA A 160 28.72 1.82 24.02
C ALA A 160 29.77 2.88 23.67
N LEU A 161 29.37 3.95 22.97
CA LEU A 161 30.21 5.12 22.71
C LEU A 161 30.84 5.71 23.98
N VAL A 162 30.18 5.59 25.14
CA VAL A 162 30.72 6.02 26.45
C VAL A 162 32.06 5.36 26.80
N TYR A 163 32.30 4.14 26.29
CA TYR A 163 33.52 3.38 26.55
C TYR A 163 34.61 3.62 25.50
N ALA A 164 34.32 4.38 24.43
CA ALA A 164 35.30 4.67 23.39
C ALA A 164 36.39 5.64 23.89
N ALA A 165 37.59 5.53 23.33
CA ALA A 165 38.64 6.51 23.57
C ALA A 165 38.22 7.91 23.09
N GLU A 166 38.72 8.95 23.75
CA GLU A 166 38.34 10.35 23.49
C GLU A 166 38.48 10.78 22.02
N GLY A 167 39.55 10.34 21.34
CA GLY A 167 39.73 10.62 19.91
C GLY A 167 38.59 10.06 19.04
N LEU A 168 38.07 8.89 19.36
CA LEU A 168 36.93 8.30 18.64
C LEU A 168 35.58 8.91 19.06
N ARG A 169 35.46 9.45 20.26
CA ARG A 169 34.30 10.25 20.66
C ARG A 169 34.24 11.60 19.93
N SER A 170 35.30 11.97 19.20
CA SER A 170 35.39 13.12 18.30
C SER A 170 35.29 12.74 16.80
N ASP A 171 35.10 11.46 16.46
CA ASP A 171 34.91 11.00 15.08
C ASP A 171 33.44 11.23 14.67
N CYS A 172 33.21 12.17 13.75
CA CYS A 172 31.87 12.57 13.33
C CYS A 172 31.03 11.39 12.82
N ASP A 173 31.60 10.52 11.98
CA ASP A 173 30.87 9.41 11.37
C ASP A 173 30.47 8.38 12.43
N LEU A 174 31.39 8.07 13.34
CA LEU A 174 31.15 7.11 14.41
C LEU A 174 30.08 7.61 15.39
N VAL A 175 30.16 8.89 15.77
CA VAL A 175 29.18 9.51 16.67
C VAL A 175 27.82 9.60 15.99
N LEU A 176 27.73 10.00 14.71
CA LEU A 176 26.47 10.01 13.96
C LEU A 176 25.86 8.61 13.83
N ALA A 177 26.68 7.58 13.60
CA ALA A 177 26.20 6.19 13.61
C ALA A 177 25.59 5.79 14.95
N ALA A 178 26.16 6.26 16.08
CA ALA A 178 25.58 6.06 17.40
C ALA A 178 24.24 6.81 17.56
N VAL A 179 24.23 8.11 17.24
CA VAL A 179 23.06 8.99 17.37
C VAL A 179 21.88 8.50 16.55
N CYS A 180 22.14 8.00 15.34
CA CYS A 180 21.11 7.42 14.48
C CYS A 180 20.37 6.26 15.17
N GLY A 181 21.08 5.44 15.94
CA GLY A 181 20.48 4.33 16.70
C GLY A 181 19.82 4.76 18.02
N ASN A 182 20.40 5.76 18.70
CA ASN A 182 19.83 6.36 19.91
C ASN A 182 20.37 7.78 20.10
N GLY A 183 19.50 8.79 20.07
CA GLY A 183 19.87 10.21 20.22
C GLY A 183 20.62 10.52 21.53
N GLU A 184 20.38 9.77 22.60
CA GLU A 184 21.10 9.91 23.88
C GLU A 184 22.60 9.63 23.75
N ALA A 185 23.02 8.88 22.73
CA ALA A 185 24.42 8.59 22.48
C ALA A 185 25.25 9.88 22.26
N LEU A 186 24.61 10.97 21.80
CA LEU A 186 25.28 12.26 21.66
C LEU A 186 25.87 12.75 22.98
N ALA A 187 25.24 12.43 24.13
CA ALA A 187 25.75 12.82 25.45
C ALA A 187 27.16 12.28 25.75
N TYR A 188 27.57 11.21 25.07
CA TYR A 188 28.86 10.59 25.21
C TYR A 188 29.89 11.10 24.20
N ALA A 189 29.49 11.90 23.22
CA ALA A 189 30.40 12.52 22.26
C ALA A 189 31.31 13.55 22.95
N ALA A 190 32.45 13.81 22.32
CA ALA A 190 33.36 14.87 22.74
C ALA A 190 32.65 16.22 22.78
N GLU A 191 32.98 17.05 23.77
CA GLU A 191 32.32 18.34 23.97
C GLU A 191 32.45 19.26 22.75
N VAL A 192 33.59 19.20 22.06
CA VAL A 192 33.85 19.96 20.82
C VAL A 192 32.78 19.66 19.76
N LEU A 193 32.41 18.39 19.56
CA LEU A 193 31.37 18.02 18.60
C LEU A 193 29.97 18.43 19.07
N ARG A 194 29.69 18.36 20.38
CA ARG A 194 28.39 18.78 20.94
C ARG A 194 28.18 20.30 20.85
N GLN A 195 29.27 21.08 20.80
CA GLN A 195 29.27 22.53 20.63
C GLN A 195 29.27 22.96 19.16
N ASP A 196 29.75 22.09 18.25
CA ASP A 196 29.78 22.38 16.81
C ASP A 196 28.36 22.48 16.24
N TRP A 197 28.04 23.63 15.66
CA TRP A 197 26.70 23.98 15.21
C TRP A 197 26.22 23.04 14.09
N ASP A 198 27.08 22.80 13.09
CA ASP A 198 26.74 21.99 11.92
C ASP A 198 26.56 20.52 12.30
N PHE A 199 27.48 19.99 13.10
CA PHE A 199 27.42 18.62 13.59
C PHE A 199 26.21 18.39 14.51
N ALA A 200 25.97 19.29 15.47
CA ALA A 200 24.81 19.20 16.35
C ALA A 200 23.49 19.21 15.55
N LEU A 201 23.40 20.01 14.48
CA LEU A 201 22.23 20.03 13.62
C LEU A 201 22.10 18.73 12.80
N GLN A 202 23.20 18.16 12.33
CA GLN A 202 23.21 16.85 11.67
C GLN A 202 22.76 15.74 12.64
N ALA A 203 23.20 15.79 13.89
CA ALA A 203 22.80 14.85 14.94
C ALA A 203 21.28 14.93 15.20
N VAL A 204 20.72 16.13 15.33
CA VAL A 204 19.26 16.33 15.49
C VAL A 204 18.49 15.87 14.24
N LYS A 205 19.02 16.11 13.03
CA LYS A 205 18.42 15.62 11.78
C LYS A 205 18.39 14.09 11.73
N ALA A 206 19.42 13.42 12.21
CA ALA A 206 19.49 11.97 12.29
C ALA A 206 18.52 11.41 13.34
N ASN A 207 18.47 12.02 14.52
CA ASN A 207 17.60 11.63 15.62
C ASN A 207 17.22 12.84 16.48
N ASP A 208 15.93 13.11 16.60
CA ASP A 208 15.40 14.27 17.31
C ASP A 208 15.61 14.21 18.83
N ALA A 209 15.76 13.01 19.41
CA ALA A 209 16.15 12.81 20.80
C ALA A 209 17.58 13.26 21.11
N ALA A 210 18.37 13.65 20.09
CA ALA A 210 19.71 14.20 20.30
C ALA A 210 19.69 15.65 20.81
N LEU A 211 18.61 16.41 20.57
CA LEU A 211 18.54 17.84 20.89
C LEU A 211 18.91 18.17 22.35
N PRO A 212 18.41 17.47 23.38
CA PRO A 212 18.74 17.76 24.78
C PRO A 212 20.20 17.52 25.14
N HIS A 213 20.91 16.75 24.31
CA HIS A 213 22.29 16.35 24.53
C HIS A 213 23.30 17.20 23.76
N THR A 214 22.84 18.18 22.99
CA THR A 214 23.68 19.25 22.42
C THR A 214 24.19 20.18 23.53
N ALA A 215 25.21 21.00 23.25
CA ALA A 215 25.77 21.91 24.25
C ALA A 215 24.74 22.98 24.69
N LEU A 216 24.76 23.34 25.97
CA LEU A 216 23.87 24.37 26.55
C LEU A 216 24.00 25.74 25.85
N ALA A 217 25.17 26.05 25.28
CA ALA A 217 25.37 27.26 24.48
C ALA A 217 24.45 27.27 23.24
N LEU A 218 24.29 26.12 22.57
CA LEU A 218 23.41 25.98 21.40
C LEU A 218 21.93 26.03 21.78
N HIS A 219 21.57 25.70 23.03
CA HIS A 219 20.19 25.84 23.51
C HIS A 219 19.74 27.29 23.61
N SER A 220 20.68 28.22 23.77
CA SER A 220 20.43 29.67 23.78
C SER A 220 20.63 30.30 22.39
N ASP A 221 21.21 29.56 21.44
CA ASP A 221 21.38 29.99 20.05
C ASP A 221 20.05 29.88 19.30
N ARG A 222 19.51 31.03 18.94
CA ARG A 222 18.21 31.14 18.28
C ARG A 222 18.22 30.54 16.89
N ASP A 223 19.30 30.69 16.15
CA ASP A 223 19.38 30.21 14.76
C ASP A 223 19.52 28.70 14.75
N PHE A 224 20.29 28.15 15.70
CA PHE A 224 20.40 26.71 15.90
C PHE A 224 19.04 26.07 16.22
N VAL A 225 18.37 26.53 17.28
CA VAL A 225 17.12 25.91 17.73
C VAL A 225 16.01 26.03 16.68
N THR A 226 15.96 27.17 15.96
CA THR A 226 15.02 27.34 14.84
C THR A 226 15.33 26.38 13.69
N ALA A 227 16.59 26.20 13.33
CA ALA A 227 17.01 25.25 12.30
C ALA A 227 16.70 23.79 12.70
N ALA A 228 16.91 23.45 13.98
CA ALA A 228 16.57 22.15 14.54
C ALA A 228 15.07 21.85 14.44
N MET A 229 14.21 22.81 14.82
CA MET A 229 12.75 22.65 14.76
C MET A 229 12.24 22.51 13.32
N ARG A 230 12.79 23.28 12.37
CA ARG A 230 12.44 23.16 10.95
C ARG A 230 12.85 21.82 10.36
N ALA A 231 13.97 21.26 10.83
CA ALA A 231 14.47 19.98 10.36
C ALA A 231 13.66 18.79 10.94
N ARG A 232 13.33 18.84 12.23
CA ARG A 232 12.59 17.80 12.96
C ARG A 232 11.65 18.44 14.00
N PRO A 233 10.40 18.74 13.64
CA PRO A 233 9.46 19.38 14.57
C PRO A 233 9.16 18.55 15.85
N HIS A 234 9.27 17.22 15.76
CA HIS A 234 9.09 16.33 16.91
C HIS A 234 10.21 16.48 17.96
N ALA A 235 11.35 17.11 17.63
CA ALA A 235 12.39 17.45 18.60
C ALA A 235 11.89 18.34 19.75
N LEU A 236 10.79 19.09 19.53
CA LEU A 236 10.12 19.86 20.58
C LEU A 236 9.65 18.98 21.75
N PHE A 237 9.29 17.72 21.50
CA PHE A 237 8.95 16.74 22.54
C PHE A 237 10.11 16.45 23.49
N HIS A 238 11.34 16.47 22.98
CA HIS A 238 12.55 16.21 23.77
C HIS A 238 13.12 17.50 24.38
N ALA A 239 12.82 18.65 23.79
CA ALA A 239 13.31 19.96 24.24
C ALA A 239 12.97 20.27 25.70
N HIS A 240 13.76 21.12 26.36
CA HIS A 240 13.45 21.60 27.71
C HIS A 240 12.26 22.57 27.74
N ASN A 241 11.60 22.73 28.89
CA ASN A 241 10.42 23.59 29.03
C ASN A 241 10.66 25.04 28.58
N VAL A 242 11.88 25.57 28.75
CA VAL A 242 12.25 26.92 28.28
C VAL A 242 12.10 27.03 26.76
N MET A 243 12.51 26.01 26.00
CA MET A 243 12.34 25.98 24.54
C MET A 243 10.87 25.74 24.13
N ARG A 244 10.16 24.86 24.86
CA ARG A 244 8.73 24.59 24.62
C ARG A 244 7.84 25.81 24.90
N GLY A 245 8.33 26.74 25.72
CA GLY A 245 7.69 28.02 26.02
C GLY A 245 8.27 29.19 25.21
N ASP A 246 9.29 28.97 24.39
CA ASP A 246 9.79 30.01 23.49
C ASP A 246 8.90 30.06 22.25
N ARG A 247 8.17 31.17 22.15
CA ARG A 247 7.22 31.42 21.07
C ARG A 247 7.81 31.26 19.67
N ARG A 248 9.05 31.70 19.44
CA ARG A 248 9.69 31.63 18.11
C ARG A 248 10.06 30.19 17.76
N VAL A 249 10.56 29.44 18.74
CA VAL A 249 10.91 28.02 18.58
C VAL A 249 9.67 27.21 18.25
N VAL A 250 8.58 27.41 19.00
CA VAL A 250 7.32 26.72 18.74
C VAL A 250 6.73 27.12 17.39
N LEU A 251 6.75 28.41 17.02
CA LEU A 251 6.32 28.87 15.69
C LEU A 251 7.06 28.15 14.56
N ALA A 252 8.38 28.06 14.63
CA ALA A 252 9.18 27.35 13.63
C ALA A 252 8.82 25.86 13.51
N ALA A 253 8.47 25.22 14.63
CA ALA A 253 8.02 23.83 14.65
C ALA A 253 6.61 23.68 14.03
N VAL A 254 5.65 24.52 14.45
CA VAL A 254 4.25 24.40 13.99
C VAL A 254 4.04 24.83 12.54
N GLU A 255 4.86 25.76 12.03
CA GLU A 255 4.89 26.15 10.61
C GLU A 255 5.32 24.99 9.70
N THR A 256 6.09 24.05 10.24
CA THR A 256 6.53 22.85 9.51
C THR A 256 5.55 21.69 9.74
N SER A 257 5.05 21.51 10.96
CA SER A 257 4.08 20.48 11.32
C SER A 257 3.13 20.98 12.41
N GLY A 258 1.86 21.20 12.07
CA GLY A 258 0.86 21.71 13.01
C GLY A 258 0.70 20.87 14.28
N PHE A 259 0.94 19.56 14.22
CA PHE A 259 0.89 18.66 15.38
C PHE A 259 2.01 18.88 16.40
N ALA A 260 3.06 19.66 16.08
CA ALA A 260 4.07 20.05 17.05
C ALA A 260 3.50 20.88 18.21
N LEU A 261 2.32 21.51 18.01
CA LEU A 261 1.63 22.28 19.05
C LEU A 261 1.37 21.46 20.32
N GLN A 262 1.20 20.14 20.22
CA GLN A 262 0.97 19.26 21.37
C GLN A 262 2.12 19.25 22.38
N PHE A 263 3.33 19.63 21.95
CA PHE A 263 4.53 19.67 22.78
C PHE A 263 4.84 21.07 23.34
N ALA A 264 4.09 22.09 22.94
CA ALA A 264 4.24 23.45 23.46
C ALA A 264 3.70 23.55 24.90
N THR A 265 4.14 24.56 25.65
CA THR A 265 3.60 24.83 26.98
C THR A 265 2.15 25.33 26.92
N ASP A 266 1.43 25.24 28.03
CA ASP A 266 0.02 25.63 28.12
C ASP A 266 -0.20 27.09 27.73
N GLU A 267 0.76 27.98 28.04
CA GLU A 267 0.73 29.38 27.66
C GLU A 267 0.71 29.54 26.12
N LEU A 268 1.57 28.81 25.41
CA LEU A 268 1.63 28.87 23.95
C LEU A 268 0.52 28.08 23.25
N ARG A 269 -0.02 27.03 23.88
CA ARG A 269 -1.26 26.38 23.42
C ARG A 269 -2.48 27.28 23.59
N ASN A 270 -2.36 28.36 24.36
CA ASN A 270 -3.35 29.43 24.49
C ASN A 270 -2.99 30.70 23.70
N ASP A 271 -1.83 30.75 23.02
CA ASP A 271 -1.45 31.85 22.14
C ASP A 271 -2.16 31.70 20.78
N ARG A 272 -3.04 32.65 20.49
CA ARG A 272 -3.86 32.64 19.28
C ARG A 272 -3.05 32.53 18.00
N GLU A 273 -1.95 33.27 17.89
CA GLU A 273 -1.15 33.29 16.66
C GLU A 273 -0.38 31.99 16.46
N VAL A 274 0.14 31.40 17.55
CA VAL A 274 0.82 30.09 17.49
C VAL A 274 -0.16 28.99 17.09
N VAL A 275 -1.34 28.98 17.70
CA VAL A 275 -2.38 28.00 17.37
C VAL A 275 -2.88 28.19 15.94
N LEU A 276 -3.07 29.44 15.50
CA LEU A 276 -3.47 29.74 14.13
C LEU A 276 -2.42 29.25 13.11
N ALA A 277 -1.13 29.47 13.38
CA ALA A 277 -0.06 28.95 12.54
C ALA A 277 -0.14 27.42 12.44
N ALA A 278 -0.34 26.73 13.57
CA ALA A 278 -0.51 25.28 13.60
C ALA A 278 -1.74 24.80 12.80
N VAL A 279 -2.91 25.41 13.03
CA VAL A 279 -4.17 25.11 12.34
C VAL A 279 -4.06 25.35 10.83
N SER A 280 -3.36 26.42 10.41
CA SER A 280 -3.13 26.74 9.00
C SER A 280 -2.29 25.70 8.27
N ARG A 281 -1.49 24.90 9.00
CA ARG A 281 -0.73 23.77 8.46
C ARG A 281 -1.50 22.47 8.55
N ASN A 282 -2.21 22.25 9.66
CA ASN A 282 -3.09 21.11 9.85
C ASN A 282 -4.25 21.50 10.77
N ALA A 283 -5.48 21.49 10.24
CA ALA A 283 -6.67 21.93 10.96
C ALA A 283 -6.95 21.09 12.23
N ASP A 284 -6.58 19.81 12.24
CA ASP A 284 -6.75 18.92 13.39
C ASP A 284 -5.79 19.29 14.54
N ALA A 285 -4.79 20.15 14.30
CA ALA A 285 -3.97 20.73 15.37
C ALA A 285 -4.80 21.53 16.38
N LEU A 286 -6.01 21.96 16.02
CA LEU A 286 -6.97 22.57 16.94
C LEU A 286 -7.20 21.68 18.18
N ALA A 287 -7.10 20.35 18.07
CA ALA A 287 -7.21 19.41 19.19
C ALA A 287 -6.25 19.72 20.35
N PHE A 288 -5.08 20.28 20.03
CA PHE A 288 -4.03 20.59 21.00
C PHE A 288 -4.11 22.01 21.56
N ALA A 289 -4.98 22.86 21.02
CA ALA A 289 -5.22 24.18 21.54
C ALA A 289 -5.88 24.13 22.94
N SER A 290 -5.62 25.16 23.74
CA SER A 290 -6.21 25.29 25.07
C SER A 290 -7.75 25.22 25.00
N ALA A 291 -8.38 24.67 26.04
CA ALA A 291 -9.84 24.63 26.10
C ALA A 291 -10.46 26.04 26.08
N SER A 292 -9.78 27.02 26.69
CA SER A 292 -10.19 28.42 26.68
C SER A 292 -10.26 29.00 25.27
N LEU A 293 -9.21 28.79 24.46
CA LEU A 293 -9.15 29.34 23.11
C LEU A 293 -10.15 28.64 22.18
N ARG A 294 -10.33 27.32 22.32
CA ARG A 294 -11.36 26.55 21.59
C ARG A 294 -12.79 26.95 21.92
N ALA A 295 -13.02 27.60 23.05
CA ALA A 295 -14.34 28.10 23.47
C ALA A 295 -14.55 29.58 23.12
N THR A 296 -13.52 30.40 23.22
CA THR A 296 -13.64 31.87 23.11
C THR A 296 -13.36 32.41 21.71
N ASP A 297 -12.44 31.81 20.94
CA ASP A 297 -12.09 32.29 19.61
C ASP A 297 -12.86 31.55 18.51
N LYS A 298 -14.09 32.02 18.26
CA LYS A 298 -14.93 31.52 17.17
C LYS A 298 -14.26 31.66 15.80
N ALA A 299 -13.48 32.72 15.56
CA ALA A 299 -12.89 32.98 14.24
C ALA A 299 -11.81 31.93 13.92
N LEU A 300 -10.96 31.60 14.89
CA LEU A 300 -9.96 30.53 14.79
C LEU A 300 -10.62 29.17 14.51
N VAL A 301 -11.67 28.84 15.28
CA VAL A 301 -12.39 27.57 15.09
C VAL A 301 -13.07 27.52 13.73
N LEU A 302 -13.66 28.62 13.26
CA LEU A 302 -14.24 28.72 11.93
C LEU A 302 -13.20 28.52 10.83
N GLU A 303 -12.00 29.07 10.96
CA GLU A 303 -10.91 28.84 10.01
C GLU A 303 -10.47 27.37 10.00
N ALA A 304 -10.34 26.73 11.17
CA ALA A 304 -10.05 25.31 11.27
C ALA A 304 -11.14 24.45 10.60
N VAL A 305 -12.42 24.72 10.89
CA VAL A 305 -13.58 24.02 10.32
C VAL A 305 -13.68 24.21 8.81
N LYS A 306 -13.37 25.41 8.31
CA LYS A 306 -13.36 25.68 6.87
C LYS A 306 -12.26 24.90 6.15
N ALA A 307 -11.11 24.71 6.79
CA ALA A 307 -10.01 23.93 6.23
C ALA A 307 -10.25 22.42 6.35
N SER A 308 -10.80 21.95 7.47
CA SER A 308 -11.23 20.56 7.67
C SER A 308 -12.51 20.50 8.51
N PRO A 309 -13.64 20.02 7.95
CA PRO A 309 -14.89 19.89 8.71
C PRO A 309 -14.80 18.98 9.95
N SER A 310 -13.81 18.07 10.03
CA SER A 310 -13.56 17.22 11.21
C SER A 310 -13.13 18.03 12.43
N ALA A 311 -12.52 19.21 12.24
CA ALA A 311 -12.06 20.06 13.33
C ALA A 311 -13.20 20.47 14.29
N LEU A 312 -14.47 20.42 13.83
CA LEU A 312 -15.64 20.63 14.67
C LEU A 312 -15.70 19.64 15.86
N GLU A 313 -15.11 18.45 15.74
CA GLU A 313 -14.97 17.49 16.85
C GLU A 313 -14.29 18.12 18.07
N HIS A 314 -13.29 18.95 17.84
CA HIS A 314 -12.47 19.54 18.89
C HIS A 314 -13.02 20.87 19.40
N ALA A 315 -13.99 21.48 18.72
CA ALA A 315 -14.63 22.71 19.16
C ALA A 315 -15.33 22.57 20.52
N ALA A 316 -15.44 23.67 21.26
CA ALA A 316 -16.18 23.71 22.51
C ALA A 316 -17.69 23.47 22.29
N PRO A 317 -18.43 22.97 23.30
CA PRO A 317 -19.87 22.71 23.21
C PRO A 317 -20.68 23.91 22.70
N GLU A 318 -20.32 25.12 23.10
CA GLU A 318 -20.98 26.37 22.70
C GLU A 318 -20.89 26.60 21.19
N LEU A 319 -19.73 26.30 20.58
CA LEU A 319 -19.52 26.42 19.13
C LEU A 319 -20.10 25.25 18.34
N LYS A 320 -20.22 24.06 18.95
CA LYS A 320 -21.00 22.94 18.40
C LYS A 320 -22.50 23.20 18.39
N ALA A 321 -22.95 24.16 19.20
CA ALA A 321 -24.32 24.69 19.23
C ALA A 321 -24.47 26.00 18.44
N ASP A 322 -23.39 26.56 17.87
CA ASP A 322 -23.42 27.77 17.05
C ASP A 322 -23.79 27.43 15.60
N LYS A 323 -24.93 27.95 15.14
CA LYS A 323 -25.48 27.62 13.81
C LYS A 323 -24.52 27.95 12.67
N GLU A 324 -23.81 29.08 12.74
CA GLU A 324 -22.88 29.50 11.68
C GLU A 324 -21.68 28.55 11.57
N THR A 325 -21.04 28.24 12.70
CA THR A 325 -19.89 27.31 12.76
C THR A 325 -20.28 25.92 12.28
N VAL A 326 -21.45 25.44 12.71
CA VAL A 326 -21.98 24.16 12.28
C VAL A 326 -22.29 24.15 10.78
N LEU A 327 -22.95 25.18 10.24
CA LEU A 327 -23.27 25.27 8.82
C LEU A 327 -22.02 25.28 7.93
N ALA A 328 -20.93 25.93 8.38
CA ALA A 328 -19.66 25.91 7.68
C ALA A 328 -19.06 24.50 7.57
N ALA A 329 -19.27 23.64 8.59
CA ALA A 329 -18.83 22.25 8.58
C ALA A 329 -19.74 21.35 7.73
N VAL A 330 -21.04 21.32 8.05
CA VAL A 330 -21.98 20.34 7.48
C VAL A 330 -22.26 20.55 5.99
N SER A 331 -22.10 21.78 5.50
CA SER A 331 -22.28 22.10 4.07
C SER A 331 -21.14 21.57 3.20
N GLN A 332 -19.97 21.32 3.79
CA GLN A 332 -18.80 20.75 3.10
C GLN A 332 -18.66 19.25 3.33
N CYS A 333 -19.13 18.74 4.47
CA CYS A 333 -19.15 17.33 4.80
C CYS A 333 -20.34 17.00 5.70
N GLY A 334 -21.35 16.33 5.14
CA GLY A 334 -22.56 15.99 5.89
C GLY A 334 -22.30 15.14 7.15
N PHE A 335 -21.22 14.33 7.17
CA PHE A 335 -20.82 13.55 8.34
C PHE A 335 -20.36 14.38 9.53
N ALA A 336 -20.02 15.67 9.34
CA ALA A 336 -19.74 16.58 10.44
C ALA A 336 -20.95 16.73 11.39
N LEU A 337 -22.16 16.40 10.93
CA LEU A 337 -23.37 16.40 11.75
C LEU A 337 -23.24 15.53 13.00
N LYS A 338 -22.38 14.50 13.01
CA LYS A 338 -22.15 13.65 14.19
C LYS A 338 -21.55 14.39 15.39
N TYR A 339 -20.87 15.51 15.17
CA TYR A 339 -20.24 16.32 16.21
C TYR A 339 -21.10 17.49 16.71
N VAL A 340 -22.23 17.74 16.04
CA VAL A 340 -23.10 18.87 16.30
C VAL A 340 -23.93 18.64 17.56
N ASP A 341 -24.21 19.72 18.30
CA ASP A 341 -25.09 19.67 19.46
C ASP A 341 -26.45 19.06 19.11
N GLU A 342 -27.04 18.30 20.04
CA GLU A 342 -28.28 17.56 19.82
C GLU A 342 -29.45 18.46 19.40
N LYS A 343 -29.53 19.70 19.91
CA LYS A 343 -30.58 20.64 19.55
C LYS A 343 -30.48 21.04 18.07
N LEU A 344 -29.26 21.26 17.56
CA LEU A 344 -29.03 21.61 16.16
C LEU A 344 -29.15 20.39 15.23
N ARG A 345 -28.84 19.16 15.71
CA ARG A 345 -29.15 17.92 14.97
C ARG A 345 -30.65 17.68 14.79
N SER A 346 -31.48 18.36 15.59
CA SER A 346 -32.94 18.38 15.44
C SER A 346 -33.45 19.63 14.70
N ASN A 347 -32.55 20.50 14.22
CA ASN A 347 -32.91 21.68 13.45
C ASN A 347 -32.85 21.38 11.95
N LYS A 348 -34.01 21.49 11.29
CA LYS A 348 -34.16 21.21 9.85
C LYS A 348 -33.25 22.06 8.96
N ASP A 349 -33.00 23.33 9.31
CA ASP A 349 -32.12 24.22 8.54
C ASP A 349 -30.66 23.79 8.55
N VAL A 350 -30.24 23.04 9.57
CA VAL A 350 -28.88 22.51 9.70
C VAL A 350 -28.75 21.14 9.04
N VAL A 351 -29.76 20.28 9.24
CA VAL A 351 -29.74 18.91 8.72
C VAL A 351 -29.95 18.86 7.20
N LEU A 352 -30.80 19.72 6.63
CA LEU A 352 -31.07 19.73 5.19
C LEU A 352 -29.80 19.93 4.34
N PRO A 353 -28.93 20.95 4.60
CA PRO A 353 -27.64 21.06 3.93
C PRO A 353 -26.77 19.80 4.08
N ALA A 354 -26.71 19.22 5.28
CA ALA A 354 -25.90 18.04 5.57
C ALA A 354 -26.31 16.83 4.71
N VAL A 355 -27.61 16.51 4.67
CA VAL A 355 -28.13 15.35 3.92
C VAL A 355 -28.13 15.56 2.41
N ARG A 356 -28.24 16.82 1.96
CA ARG A 356 -28.09 17.19 0.53
C ARG A 356 -26.67 17.07 0.03
N HIS A 357 -25.68 17.20 0.92
CA HIS A 357 -24.29 16.90 0.57
C HIS A 357 -24.01 15.40 0.65
N THR A 358 -24.43 14.75 1.73
CA THR A 358 -24.16 13.34 2.00
C THR A 358 -25.41 12.64 2.53
N GLY A 359 -26.07 11.80 1.73
CA GLY A 359 -27.33 11.15 2.10
C GLY A 359 -27.28 10.38 3.44
N HIS A 360 -26.19 9.67 3.72
CA HIS A 360 -26.01 8.93 4.98
C HIS A 360 -25.85 9.82 6.22
N ALA A 361 -25.68 11.14 6.08
CA ALA A 361 -25.70 12.06 7.20
C ALA A 361 -27.04 12.00 7.97
N LEU A 362 -28.11 11.49 7.34
CA LEU A 362 -29.40 11.22 7.97
C LEU A 362 -29.29 10.36 9.24
N GLU A 363 -28.29 9.48 9.33
CA GLU A 363 -28.01 8.68 10.53
C GLU A 363 -27.88 9.54 11.80
N PHE A 364 -27.21 10.69 11.68
CA PHE A 364 -26.89 11.57 12.80
C PHE A 364 -27.99 12.59 13.10
N ALA A 365 -29.01 12.68 12.24
CA ALA A 365 -30.13 13.58 12.45
C ALA A 365 -30.99 13.16 13.66
N GLY A 366 -31.61 14.14 14.31
CA GLY A 366 -32.56 13.93 15.39
C GLY A 366 -33.69 12.98 14.96
N VAL A 367 -34.21 12.19 15.91
CA VAL A 367 -35.20 11.13 15.65
C VAL A 367 -36.42 11.66 14.88
N PHE A 368 -36.89 12.86 15.23
CA PHE A 368 -38.01 13.50 14.55
C PHE A 368 -37.72 13.85 13.09
N LEU A 369 -36.50 14.28 12.76
CA LEU A 369 -36.10 14.60 11.38
C LEU A 369 -35.85 13.36 10.53
N ARG A 370 -35.50 12.23 11.14
CA ARG A 370 -35.50 10.91 10.48
C ARG A 370 -36.90 10.41 10.12
N ASN A 371 -37.95 11.07 10.66
CA ASN A 371 -39.34 10.89 10.28
C ASN A 371 -39.91 12.11 9.52
N ASP A 372 -39.11 13.14 9.24
CA ASP A 372 -39.52 14.27 8.40
C ASP A 372 -39.35 13.87 6.92
N ARG A 373 -40.47 13.82 6.22
CA ARG A 373 -40.51 13.37 4.83
C ARG A 373 -39.62 14.20 3.90
N GLU A 374 -39.53 15.51 4.09
CA GLU A 374 -38.73 16.39 3.23
C GLU A 374 -37.23 16.13 3.45
N VAL A 375 -36.80 16.03 4.70
CA VAL A 375 -35.40 15.73 5.06
C VAL A 375 -34.99 14.36 4.51
N VAL A 376 -35.84 13.35 4.69
CA VAL A 376 -35.58 11.99 4.21
C VAL A 376 -35.53 11.96 2.68
N LEU A 377 -36.49 12.55 1.98
CA LEU A 377 -36.45 12.60 0.50
C LEU A 377 -35.21 13.34 -0.02
N ALA A 378 -34.76 14.41 0.65
CA ALA A 378 -33.53 15.10 0.30
C ALA A 378 -32.29 14.19 0.44
N ALA A 379 -32.24 13.36 1.49
CA ALA A 379 -31.18 12.36 1.69
C ALA A 379 -31.22 11.27 0.61
N LEU A 380 -32.41 10.74 0.32
CA LEU A 380 -32.63 9.66 -0.65
C LEU A 380 -32.27 10.07 -2.08
N HIS A 381 -32.54 11.32 -2.45
CA HIS A 381 -32.15 11.85 -3.76
C HIS A 381 -30.63 11.82 -3.97
N LYS A 382 -29.84 11.91 -2.89
CA LYS A 382 -28.38 11.82 -2.95
C LYS A 382 -27.87 10.40 -2.85
N ASN A 383 -28.49 9.57 -2.01
CA ASN A 383 -28.17 8.15 -1.88
C ASN A 383 -29.40 7.37 -1.42
N GLY A 384 -29.93 6.50 -2.29
CA GLY A 384 -31.13 5.71 -2.00
C GLY A 384 -30.99 4.79 -0.79
N SER A 385 -29.79 4.27 -0.52
CA SER A 385 -29.53 3.42 0.65
C SER A 385 -29.67 4.17 1.99
N ALA A 386 -29.70 5.51 1.99
CA ALA A 386 -29.97 6.31 3.20
C ALA A 386 -31.36 6.00 3.81
N LEU A 387 -32.26 5.32 3.06
CA LEU A 387 -33.53 4.80 3.56
C LEU A 387 -33.37 3.97 4.83
N MET A 388 -32.24 3.27 5.01
CA MET A 388 -31.96 2.49 6.20
C MET A 388 -32.01 3.28 7.51
N HIS A 389 -31.73 4.59 7.46
CA HIS A 389 -31.73 5.48 8.62
C HIS A 389 -33.10 6.15 8.84
N ALA A 390 -34.03 6.05 7.88
CA ALA A 390 -35.37 6.60 8.01
C ALA A 390 -36.21 5.81 9.04
N SER A 391 -37.23 6.48 9.59
CA SER A 391 -38.19 5.87 10.51
C SER A 391 -38.93 4.68 9.86
N ALA A 392 -39.38 3.73 10.68
CA ALA A 392 -40.14 2.58 10.20
C ALA A 392 -41.43 2.97 9.45
N SER A 393 -42.06 4.08 9.84
CA SER A 393 -43.22 4.66 9.15
C SER A 393 -42.89 5.08 7.73
N LEU A 394 -41.79 5.81 7.51
CA LEU A 394 -41.38 6.25 6.17
C LEU A 394 -40.84 5.10 5.32
N ARG A 395 -40.21 4.09 5.93
CA ARG A 395 -39.82 2.83 5.24
C ARG A 395 -41.03 1.97 4.82
N SER A 396 -42.22 2.30 5.30
CA SER A 396 -43.49 1.69 4.89
C SER A 396 -44.27 2.59 3.91
N GLU A 397 -43.81 3.81 3.64
CA GLU A 397 -44.49 4.73 2.73
C GLU A 397 -44.05 4.47 1.29
N ARG A 398 -45.01 4.08 0.43
CA ARG A 398 -44.74 3.70 -0.97
C ARG A 398 -43.94 4.77 -1.72
N ALA A 399 -44.34 6.03 -1.63
CA ALA A 399 -43.72 7.12 -2.38
C ALA A 399 -42.26 7.37 -1.96
N VAL A 400 -41.96 7.25 -0.66
CA VAL A 400 -40.61 7.43 -0.12
C VAL A 400 -39.71 6.27 -0.54
N VAL A 401 -40.18 5.03 -0.43
CA VAL A 401 -39.42 3.86 -0.84
C VAL A 401 -39.17 3.86 -2.35
N LEU A 402 -40.16 4.23 -3.18
CA LEU A 402 -39.95 4.34 -4.63
C LEU A 402 -38.93 5.42 -4.99
N ALA A 403 -38.92 6.55 -4.28
CA ALA A 403 -37.89 7.58 -4.49
C ALA A 403 -36.47 7.04 -4.18
N ALA A 404 -36.33 6.22 -3.14
CA ALA A 404 -35.07 5.57 -2.81
C ALA A 404 -34.64 4.55 -3.88
N VAL A 405 -35.56 3.67 -4.29
CA VAL A 405 -35.33 2.62 -5.30
C VAL A 405 -34.95 3.19 -6.67
N ASN A 406 -35.51 4.35 -7.03
CA ASN A 406 -35.18 5.03 -8.28
C ASN A 406 -33.70 5.44 -8.36
N GLY A 407 -33.10 5.86 -7.25
CA GLY A 407 -31.67 6.20 -7.18
C GLY A 407 -30.77 4.98 -6.99
N ASP A 408 -31.24 3.97 -6.27
CA ASP A 408 -30.50 2.76 -5.96
C ASP A 408 -31.47 1.59 -5.69
N GLY A 409 -31.48 0.58 -6.57
CA GLY A 409 -32.35 -0.59 -6.44
C GLY A 409 -32.12 -1.38 -5.15
N SER A 410 -30.91 -1.28 -4.56
CA SER A 410 -30.58 -1.93 -3.28
C SER A 410 -31.30 -1.32 -2.08
N ALA A 411 -31.80 -0.08 -2.21
CA ALA A 411 -32.62 0.56 -1.18
C ALA A 411 -33.87 -0.25 -0.84
N MET A 412 -34.35 -1.08 -1.77
CA MET A 412 -35.47 -2.00 -1.54
C MET A 412 -35.22 -2.96 -0.36
N ALA A 413 -33.96 -3.25 -0.02
CA ALA A 413 -33.58 -4.05 1.15
C ALA A 413 -34.11 -3.49 2.47
N TYR A 414 -34.24 -2.16 2.56
CA TYR A 414 -34.64 -1.45 3.78
C TYR A 414 -36.13 -1.15 3.87
N ALA A 415 -36.89 -1.41 2.79
CA ALA A 415 -38.34 -1.27 2.76
C ALA A 415 -39.01 -2.22 3.76
N ALA A 416 -40.15 -1.82 4.29
CA ALA A 416 -40.94 -2.68 5.19
C ALA A 416 -41.37 -3.97 4.48
N ASP A 417 -41.40 -5.08 5.23
CA ASP A 417 -41.73 -6.42 4.70
C ASP A 417 -43.07 -6.48 3.97
N VAL A 418 -44.05 -5.68 4.43
CA VAL A 418 -45.36 -5.55 3.80
C VAL A 418 -45.26 -5.04 2.35
N LEU A 419 -44.35 -4.12 2.07
CA LEU A 419 -44.11 -3.61 0.71
C LEU A 419 -43.33 -4.61 -0.14
N ARG A 420 -42.39 -5.34 0.46
CA ARG A 420 -41.59 -6.37 -0.24
C ARG A 420 -42.41 -7.57 -0.71
N ARG A 421 -43.60 -7.75 -0.12
CA ARG A 421 -44.59 -8.79 -0.47
C ARG A 421 -45.78 -8.27 -1.28
N ASP A 422 -45.87 -6.95 -1.47
CA ASP A 422 -46.94 -6.35 -2.24
C ASP A 422 -46.59 -6.37 -3.74
N LYS A 423 -47.33 -7.17 -4.50
CA LYS A 423 -47.11 -7.33 -5.95
C LYS A 423 -47.23 -6.02 -6.71
N GLU A 424 -48.24 -5.19 -6.43
CA GLU A 424 -48.44 -3.92 -7.14
C GLU A 424 -47.31 -2.95 -6.84
N PHE A 425 -46.85 -2.94 -5.59
CA PHE A 425 -45.71 -2.12 -5.19
C PHE A 425 -44.42 -2.56 -5.90
N ILE A 426 -44.15 -3.88 -5.89
CA ILE A 426 -42.95 -4.42 -6.52
C ILE A 426 -42.96 -4.18 -8.03
N LEU A 427 -44.11 -4.28 -8.71
CA LEU A 427 -44.22 -3.96 -10.15
C LEU A 427 -43.80 -2.51 -10.46
N LEU A 428 -44.12 -1.57 -9.58
CA LEU A 428 -43.65 -0.18 -9.70
C LEU A 428 -42.15 -0.09 -9.42
N ALA A 429 -41.67 -0.70 -8.33
CA ALA A 429 -40.26 -0.67 -7.91
C ALA A 429 -39.32 -1.25 -8.99
N VAL A 430 -39.63 -2.44 -9.52
CA VAL A 430 -38.81 -3.06 -10.58
C VAL A 430 -38.95 -2.34 -11.93
N GLY A 431 -40.03 -1.57 -12.11
CA GLY A 431 -40.20 -0.70 -13.27
C GLY A 431 -39.30 0.55 -13.23
N LEU A 432 -38.92 1.00 -12.03
CA LEU A 432 -37.92 2.06 -11.84
C LEU A 432 -36.50 1.50 -11.90
N ASN A 433 -36.25 0.38 -11.21
CA ASN A 433 -34.96 -0.29 -11.20
C ASN A 433 -35.12 -1.82 -11.10
N GLY A 434 -34.81 -2.53 -12.19
CA GLY A 434 -35.01 -3.98 -12.30
C GLY A 434 -34.27 -4.81 -11.24
N LEU A 435 -33.15 -4.31 -10.71
CA LEU A 435 -32.38 -5.00 -9.67
C LEU A 435 -33.09 -5.03 -8.31
N ALA A 436 -34.11 -4.18 -8.11
CA ALA A 436 -34.96 -4.23 -6.91
C ALA A 436 -35.64 -5.61 -6.71
N LEU A 437 -35.75 -6.41 -7.79
CA LEU A 437 -36.25 -7.78 -7.75
C LEU A 437 -35.50 -8.65 -6.74
N GLN A 438 -34.21 -8.41 -6.51
CA GLN A 438 -33.38 -9.13 -5.54
C GLN A 438 -34.00 -9.18 -4.14
N TYR A 439 -34.70 -8.10 -3.75
CA TYR A 439 -35.25 -7.91 -2.41
C TYR A 439 -36.76 -8.17 -2.33
N ALA A 440 -37.40 -8.52 -3.45
CA ALA A 440 -38.78 -8.97 -3.46
C ALA A 440 -38.91 -10.33 -2.74
N SER A 441 -40.12 -10.64 -2.25
CA SER A 441 -40.39 -11.93 -1.62
C SER A 441 -40.14 -13.10 -2.59
N VAL A 442 -39.89 -14.30 -2.06
CA VAL A 442 -39.60 -15.49 -2.88
C VAL A 442 -40.75 -15.77 -3.85
N GLU A 443 -41.99 -15.57 -3.40
CA GLU A 443 -43.20 -15.73 -4.21
C GLU A 443 -43.22 -14.77 -5.40
N LEU A 444 -42.83 -13.51 -5.21
CA LEU A 444 -42.80 -12.50 -6.28
C LEU A 444 -41.62 -12.66 -7.23
N ARG A 445 -40.49 -13.22 -6.75
CA ARG A 445 -39.38 -13.64 -7.61
C ARG A 445 -39.73 -14.86 -8.48
N ALA A 446 -40.78 -15.60 -8.13
CA ALA A 446 -41.37 -16.66 -8.94
C ALA A 446 -42.56 -16.19 -9.80
N ASP A 447 -43.02 -14.94 -9.64
CA ASP A 447 -44.12 -14.39 -10.43
C ASP A 447 -43.59 -13.88 -11.78
N LYS A 448 -44.03 -14.56 -12.87
CA LYS A 448 -43.59 -14.24 -14.23
C LYS A 448 -43.84 -12.79 -14.64
N SER A 449 -44.96 -12.19 -14.22
CA SER A 449 -45.29 -10.80 -14.60
C SER A 449 -44.34 -9.80 -13.94
N VAL A 450 -43.95 -10.05 -12.69
CA VAL A 450 -42.98 -9.24 -11.95
C VAL A 450 -41.59 -9.38 -12.54
N VAL A 451 -41.13 -10.62 -12.77
CA VAL A 451 -39.80 -10.87 -13.34
C VAL A 451 -39.68 -10.32 -14.76
N LEU A 452 -40.67 -10.50 -15.62
CA LEU A 452 -40.65 -9.92 -16.97
C LEU A 452 -40.60 -8.39 -16.92
N ARG A 453 -41.30 -7.75 -15.98
CA ARG A 453 -41.22 -6.29 -15.82
C ARG A 453 -39.81 -5.85 -15.38
N ALA A 454 -39.20 -6.58 -14.46
CA ALA A 454 -37.84 -6.33 -13.98
C ALA A 454 -36.80 -6.52 -15.10
N VAL A 455 -36.86 -7.64 -15.82
CA VAL A 455 -35.97 -7.98 -16.94
C VAL A 455 -36.08 -6.98 -18.10
N LYS A 456 -37.29 -6.48 -18.38
CA LYS A 456 -37.52 -5.41 -19.37
C LYS A 456 -36.90 -4.07 -18.99
N ASN A 457 -36.64 -3.82 -17.71
CA ASN A 457 -35.95 -2.62 -17.24
C ASN A 457 -34.44 -2.87 -17.14
N ASN A 458 -34.04 -4.00 -16.57
CA ASN A 458 -32.64 -4.42 -16.45
C ASN A 458 -32.53 -5.94 -16.69
N PRO A 459 -31.88 -6.40 -17.77
CA PRO A 459 -31.73 -7.82 -18.11
C PRO A 459 -31.06 -8.67 -17.03
N HIS A 460 -30.13 -8.09 -16.26
CA HIS A 460 -29.45 -8.77 -15.15
C HIS A 460 -30.38 -9.12 -13.99
N ALA A 461 -31.59 -8.56 -13.93
CA ALA A 461 -32.60 -8.96 -12.95
C ALA A 461 -32.94 -10.46 -13.04
N LEU A 462 -32.69 -11.11 -14.19
CA LEU A 462 -32.82 -12.55 -14.35
C LEU A 462 -32.00 -13.34 -13.32
N GLU A 463 -30.88 -12.81 -12.83
CA GLU A 463 -30.06 -13.40 -11.76
C GLU A 463 -30.89 -13.72 -10.51
N TYR A 464 -31.86 -12.87 -10.18
CA TYR A 464 -32.64 -12.98 -8.95
C TYR A 464 -33.97 -13.70 -9.12
N ALA A 465 -34.36 -14.05 -10.35
CA ALA A 465 -35.57 -14.80 -10.63
C ALA A 465 -35.52 -16.22 -10.04
N ASP A 466 -36.69 -16.78 -9.73
CA ASP A 466 -36.80 -18.19 -9.35
C ASP A 466 -36.25 -19.11 -10.45
N SER A 467 -35.68 -20.23 -10.04
CA SER A 467 -35.10 -21.23 -10.95
C SER A 467 -36.04 -21.67 -12.07
N ARG A 468 -37.36 -21.68 -11.84
CA ARG A 468 -38.37 -22.00 -12.86
C ARG A 468 -38.38 -20.97 -13.99
N LEU A 469 -38.27 -19.69 -13.67
CA LEU A 469 -38.27 -18.60 -14.64
C LEU A 469 -36.91 -18.46 -15.35
N LYS A 470 -35.82 -18.90 -14.72
CA LYS A 470 -34.52 -19.07 -15.40
C LYS A 470 -34.49 -20.19 -16.45
N ARG A 471 -35.52 -21.05 -16.50
CA ARG A 471 -35.78 -22.03 -17.58
C ARG A 471 -36.93 -21.61 -18.49
N ASP A 472 -37.66 -20.55 -18.15
CA ASP A 472 -38.79 -20.10 -18.95
C ASP A 472 -38.25 -19.39 -20.19
N ARG A 473 -38.53 -19.97 -21.36
CA ARG A 473 -38.01 -19.51 -22.65
C ARG A 473 -38.31 -18.03 -22.89
N GLU A 474 -39.54 -17.61 -22.65
CA GLU A 474 -39.97 -16.22 -22.88
C GLU A 474 -39.21 -15.24 -21.98
N THR A 475 -39.05 -15.58 -20.70
CA THR A 475 -38.32 -14.75 -19.74
C THR A 475 -36.84 -14.65 -20.07
N VAL A 476 -36.21 -15.75 -20.46
CA VAL A 476 -34.79 -15.76 -20.87
C VAL A 476 -34.60 -14.99 -22.17
N LEU A 477 -35.46 -15.20 -23.18
CA LEU A 477 -35.40 -14.45 -24.44
C LEU A 477 -35.54 -12.94 -24.21
N ALA A 478 -36.46 -12.51 -23.34
CA ALA A 478 -36.62 -11.09 -23.00
C ALA A 478 -35.36 -10.46 -22.38
N ALA A 479 -34.53 -11.24 -21.67
CA ALA A 479 -33.27 -10.77 -21.10
C ALA A 479 -32.15 -10.75 -22.15
N VAL A 480 -31.91 -11.88 -22.81
CA VAL A 480 -30.75 -12.05 -23.72
C VAL A 480 -30.84 -11.18 -24.96
N THR A 481 -32.05 -10.82 -25.41
CA THR A 481 -32.24 -9.93 -26.57
C THR A 481 -31.88 -8.47 -26.27
N GLN A 482 -31.86 -8.06 -25.00
CA GLN A 482 -31.42 -6.74 -24.58
C GLN A 482 -29.93 -6.73 -24.22
N ASP A 483 -29.47 -7.76 -23.49
CA ASP A 483 -28.06 -7.98 -23.19
C ASP A 483 -27.76 -9.48 -23.20
N GLY A 484 -26.98 -9.92 -24.20
CA GLY A 484 -26.59 -11.31 -24.39
C GLY A 484 -25.91 -11.95 -23.18
N ASN A 485 -25.25 -11.16 -22.32
CA ASN A 485 -24.64 -11.67 -21.08
C ASN A 485 -25.62 -12.22 -20.08
N SER A 486 -26.87 -11.79 -20.15
CA SER A 486 -27.91 -12.29 -19.26
C SER A 486 -28.06 -13.81 -19.38
N LEU A 487 -27.56 -14.41 -20.47
CA LEU A 487 -27.49 -15.85 -20.67
C LEU A 487 -26.69 -16.56 -19.56
N ALA A 488 -25.72 -15.88 -18.94
CA ALA A 488 -24.96 -16.40 -17.80
C ALA A 488 -25.88 -16.84 -16.64
N TYR A 489 -27.02 -16.17 -16.48
CA TYR A 489 -28.00 -16.44 -15.41
C TYR A 489 -29.11 -17.41 -15.82
N ALA A 490 -29.29 -17.66 -17.12
CA ALA A 490 -30.20 -18.68 -17.61
C ALA A 490 -29.66 -20.07 -17.27
N LEU A 491 -30.54 -21.02 -16.96
CA LEU A 491 -30.11 -22.39 -16.67
C LEU A 491 -29.71 -23.13 -17.96
N GLU A 492 -28.69 -23.98 -17.87
CA GLU A 492 -28.10 -24.66 -19.03
C GLU A 492 -29.14 -25.42 -19.89
N SER A 493 -30.16 -26.01 -19.26
CA SER A 493 -31.24 -26.75 -19.93
C SER A 493 -32.02 -25.95 -20.97
N VAL A 494 -31.99 -24.61 -20.95
CA VAL A 494 -32.72 -23.75 -21.90
C VAL A 494 -31.80 -23.07 -22.92
N ARG A 495 -30.48 -23.27 -22.85
CA ARG A 495 -29.49 -22.66 -23.75
C ARG A 495 -29.43 -23.40 -25.09
N ASP A 496 -30.55 -23.43 -25.80
CA ASP A 496 -30.63 -23.99 -27.15
C ASP A 496 -30.08 -23.03 -28.21
N LYS A 497 -30.06 -23.50 -29.46
CA LYS A 497 -29.51 -22.75 -30.59
C LYS A 497 -30.18 -21.40 -30.81
N GLU A 498 -31.50 -21.30 -30.66
CA GLU A 498 -32.22 -20.05 -30.90
C GLU A 498 -31.88 -19.01 -29.83
N ILE A 499 -31.85 -19.41 -28.55
CA ILE A 499 -31.44 -18.52 -27.45
C ILE A 499 -29.96 -18.15 -27.57
N ALA A 500 -29.10 -19.10 -27.96
CA ALA A 500 -27.69 -18.83 -28.21
C ALA A 500 -27.51 -17.80 -29.34
N LEU A 501 -28.22 -17.95 -30.45
CA LEU A 501 -28.23 -16.99 -31.56
C LEU A 501 -28.71 -15.61 -31.10
N ALA A 502 -29.83 -15.54 -30.38
CA ALA A 502 -30.34 -14.27 -29.85
C ALA A 502 -29.33 -13.58 -28.92
N ALA A 503 -28.66 -14.34 -28.05
CA ALA A 503 -27.66 -13.81 -27.14
C ALA A 503 -26.43 -13.27 -27.87
N VAL A 504 -25.85 -14.04 -28.81
CA VAL A 504 -24.66 -13.59 -29.56
C VAL A 504 -24.99 -12.44 -30.52
N GLN A 505 -26.22 -12.36 -31.03
CA GLN A 505 -26.69 -11.24 -31.84
C GLN A 505 -26.79 -9.95 -31.04
N ALA A 506 -27.21 -10.03 -29.77
CA ALA A 506 -27.24 -8.87 -28.87
C ALA A 506 -25.83 -8.46 -28.42
N ARG A 507 -24.97 -9.42 -28.09
CA ARG A 507 -23.59 -9.20 -27.65
C ARG A 507 -22.70 -10.36 -28.10
N GLY A 508 -21.77 -10.13 -29.04
CA GLY A 508 -20.95 -11.20 -29.62
C GLY A 508 -20.09 -11.97 -28.60
N ASP A 509 -19.74 -11.33 -27.48
CA ASP A 509 -19.02 -11.94 -26.37
C ASP A 509 -19.87 -12.87 -25.50
N ALA A 510 -21.20 -12.87 -25.67
CA ALA A 510 -22.09 -13.83 -25.01
C ALA A 510 -21.77 -15.30 -25.37
N LEU A 511 -20.97 -15.54 -26.42
CA LEU A 511 -20.49 -16.87 -26.80
C LEU A 511 -19.74 -17.58 -25.65
N MET A 512 -19.12 -16.84 -24.74
CA MET A 512 -18.47 -17.44 -23.56
C MET A 512 -19.46 -18.12 -22.60
N TYR A 513 -20.75 -17.78 -22.68
CA TYR A 513 -21.81 -18.29 -21.79
C TYR A 513 -22.74 -19.32 -22.47
N VAL A 514 -22.62 -19.55 -23.77
CA VAL A 514 -23.38 -20.63 -24.44
C VAL A 514 -22.80 -22.01 -24.06
N SER A 515 -23.56 -23.08 -24.30
CA SER A 515 -23.07 -24.45 -24.02
C SER A 515 -21.93 -24.83 -24.97
N GLU A 516 -21.09 -25.81 -24.58
CA GLU A 516 -19.99 -26.32 -25.42
C GLU A 516 -20.47 -26.77 -26.80
N ALA A 517 -21.67 -27.37 -26.85
CA ALA A 517 -22.31 -27.76 -28.12
C ALA A 517 -22.55 -26.56 -29.04
N MET A 518 -22.93 -25.40 -28.49
CA MET A 518 -23.14 -24.17 -29.26
C MET A 518 -21.83 -23.44 -29.59
N GLN A 519 -20.78 -23.57 -28.76
CA GLN A 519 -19.42 -23.13 -29.10
C GLN A 519 -18.79 -23.96 -30.25
N ALA A 520 -19.39 -25.10 -30.57
CA ALA A 520 -19.06 -25.94 -31.73
C ALA A 520 -20.08 -25.82 -32.88
N ASP A 521 -21.17 -25.07 -32.71
CA ASP A 521 -22.14 -24.83 -33.78
C ASP A 521 -21.61 -23.72 -34.70
N HIS A 522 -21.45 -24.06 -35.98
CA HIS A 522 -20.85 -23.18 -36.98
C HIS A 522 -21.65 -21.87 -37.15
N GLU A 523 -22.98 -21.90 -37.11
CA GLU A 523 -23.81 -20.72 -37.34
C GLU A 523 -23.77 -19.75 -36.15
N VAL A 524 -23.85 -20.29 -34.92
CA VAL A 524 -23.73 -19.50 -33.69
C VAL A 524 -22.37 -18.81 -33.63
N VAL A 525 -21.30 -19.56 -33.88
CA VAL A 525 -19.93 -19.04 -33.86
C VAL A 525 -19.71 -18.00 -34.95
N LEU A 526 -20.13 -18.28 -36.19
CA LEU A 526 -19.95 -17.34 -37.31
C LEU A 526 -20.67 -16.00 -37.04
N THR A 527 -21.86 -16.06 -36.45
CA THR A 527 -22.61 -14.86 -36.03
C THR A 527 -21.86 -14.09 -34.94
N ALA A 528 -21.35 -14.79 -33.91
CA ALA A 528 -20.62 -14.17 -32.80
C ALA A 528 -19.33 -13.49 -33.25
N VAL A 529 -18.47 -14.19 -34.01
CA VAL A 529 -17.18 -13.66 -34.46
C VAL A 529 -17.32 -12.55 -35.49
N GLY A 530 -18.41 -12.55 -36.27
CA GLY A 530 -18.71 -11.47 -37.20
C GLY A 530 -19.01 -10.15 -36.48
N LEU A 531 -19.72 -10.22 -35.35
CA LEU A 531 -20.03 -9.05 -34.52
C LEU A 531 -18.86 -8.64 -33.62
N TRP A 532 -18.14 -9.61 -33.05
CA TRP A 532 -16.99 -9.39 -32.19
C TRP A 532 -15.89 -10.43 -32.44
N GLY A 533 -14.87 -10.05 -33.20
CA GLY A 533 -13.80 -10.97 -33.61
C GLY A 533 -13.06 -11.68 -32.46
N ALA A 534 -13.00 -11.09 -31.27
CA ALA A 534 -12.38 -11.72 -30.09
C ALA A 534 -13.14 -12.95 -29.58
N ALA A 535 -14.42 -13.11 -29.96
CA ALA A 535 -15.21 -14.30 -29.65
C ALA A 535 -14.53 -15.60 -30.11
N LEU A 536 -13.63 -15.53 -31.10
CA LEU A 536 -12.89 -16.68 -31.61
C LEU A 536 -12.15 -17.45 -30.51
N GLU A 537 -11.71 -16.78 -29.45
CA GLU A 537 -11.06 -17.41 -28.29
C GLU A 537 -11.94 -18.48 -27.62
N HIS A 538 -13.25 -18.24 -27.56
CA HIS A 538 -14.22 -19.09 -26.86
C HIS A 538 -14.84 -20.16 -27.76
N THR A 539 -14.31 -20.35 -28.97
CA THR A 539 -14.81 -21.35 -29.92
C THR A 539 -14.09 -22.69 -29.78
N SER A 540 -14.75 -23.76 -30.21
CA SER A 540 -14.14 -25.09 -30.24
C SER A 540 -12.83 -25.11 -31.06
N PRO A 541 -11.82 -25.93 -30.71
CA PRO A 541 -10.56 -26.00 -31.45
C PRO A 541 -10.75 -26.29 -32.95
N ARG A 542 -11.80 -27.05 -33.30
CA ARG A 542 -12.16 -27.34 -34.69
C ARG A 542 -12.54 -26.08 -35.46
N LEU A 543 -13.38 -25.21 -34.88
CA LEU A 543 -13.81 -23.97 -35.53
C LEU A 543 -12.73 -22.88 -35.53
N ARG A 544 -11.77 -22.93 -34.61
CA ARG A 544 -10.55 -22.09 -34.70
C ARG A 544 -9.66 -22.45 -35.89
N ALA A 545 -9.80 -23.65 -36.44
CA ALA A 545 -9.13 -24.09 -37.66
C ALA A 545 -10.02 -23.95 -38.91
N ASP A 546 -11.25 -23.46 -38.77
CA ASP A 546 -12.15 -23.21 -39.88
C ASP A 546 -11.82 -21.86 -40.54
N LYS A 547 -11.56 -21.90 -41.85
CA LYS A 547 -11.10 -20.73 -42.60
C LYS A 547 -12.19 -19.66 -42.70
N ASP A 548 -13.45 -20.05 -42.84
CA ASP A 548 -14.56 -19.09 -42.99
C ASP A 548 -14.84 -18.36 -41.68
N VAL A 549 -14.82 -19.10 -40.55
CA VAL A 549 -14.92 -18.53 -39.20
C VAL A 549 -13.76 -17.59 -38.91
N ALA A 550 -12.52 -18.00 -39.20
CA ALA A 550 -11.35 -17.16 -38.98
C ALA A 550 -11.38 -15.89 -39.84
N LEU A 551 -11.76 -15.99 -41.13
CA LEU A 551 -11.92 -14.84 -42.01
C LEU A 551 -12.97 -13.86 -41.49
N ALA A 552 -14.10 -14.34 -40.99
CA ALA A 552 -15.11 -13.49 -40.38
C ALA A 552 -14.57 -12.79 -39.12
N ALA A 553 -13.86 -13.51 -38.25
CA ALA A 553 -13.28 -12.97 -37.02
C ALA A 553 -12.23 -11.87 -37.29
N VAL A 554 -11.25 -12.13 -38.17
CA VAL A 554 -10.17 -11.18 -38.45
C VAL A 554 -10.63 -9.96 -39.24
N ARG A 555 -11.71 -10.08 -40.02
CA ARG A 555 -12.33 -8.92 -40.67
C ARG A 555 -13.01 -8.00 -39.65
N SER A 556 -13.65 -8.58 -38.64
CA SER A 556 -14.26 -7.83 -37.53
C SER A 556 -13.20 -7.18 -36.62
N TRP A 557 -12.17 -7.94 -36.25
CA TRP A 557 -11.06 -7.46 -35.43
C TRP A 557 -9.76 -8.17 -35.83
N GLY A 558 -8.83 -7.49 -36.52
CA GLY A 558 -7.63 -8.10 -37.10
C GLY A 558 -6.76 -8.89 -36.10
N MET A 559 -6.72 -8.46 -34.84
CA MET A 559 -6.00 -9.14 -33.76
C MET A 559 -6.59 -10.50 -33.37
N ALA A 560 -7.81 -10.84 -33.81
CA ALA A 560 -8.40 -12.15 -33.64
C ALA A 560 -7.52 -13.28 -34.20
N LEU A 561 -6.60 -12.98 -35.12
CA LEU A 561 -5.61 -13.90 -35.66
C LEU A 561 -4.81 -14.64 -34.56
N GLN A 562 -4.57 -13.99 -33.42
CA GLN A 562 -3.87 -14.62 -32.29
C GLN A 562 -4.57 -15.86 -31.73
N HIS A 563 -5.89 -15.95 -31.90
CA HIS A 563 -6.70 -17.06 -31.41
C HIS A 563 -6.98 -18.11 -32.50
N ALA A 564 -6.70 -17.81 -33.77
CA ALA A 564 -6.82 -18.76 -34.87
C ALA A 564 -5.82 -19.92 -34.73
N HIS A 565 -6.15 -21.08 -35.29
CA HIS A 565 -5.23 -22.21 -35.31
C HIS A 565 -3.95 -21.86 -36.10
N SER A 566 -2.81 -22.48 -35.73
CA SER A 566 -1.51 -22.20 -36.35
C SER A 566 -1.49 -22.40 -37.87
N SER A 567 -2.31 -23.32 -38.39
CA SER A 567 -2.48 -23.52 -39.84
C SER A 567 -3.08 -22.30 -40.54
N LEU A 568 -3.96 -21.55 -39.87
CA LEU A 568 -4.57 -20.32 -40.41
C LEU A 568 -3.72 -19.08 -40.16
N GLN A 569 -2.89 -19.09 -39.10
CA GLN A 569 -1.81 -18.11 -38.94
C GLN A 569 -0.75 -18.22 -40.04
N ALA A 570 -0.68 -19.37 -40.73
CA ALA A 570 0.12 -19.60 -41.92
C ALA A 570 -0.70 -19.54 -43.23
N ASP A 571 -2.01 -19.29 -43.17
CA ASP A 571 -2.84 -19.15 -44.37
C ASP A 571 -2.76 -17.71 -44.89
N ARG A 572 -2.32 -17.60 -46.14
CA ARG A 572 -2.04 -16.31 -46.78
C ARG A 572 -3.27 -15.39 -46.82
N ASP A 573 -4.45 -15.94 -47.11
CA ASP A 573 -5.67 -15.13 -47.27
C ASP A 573 -6.18 -14.63 -45.92
N VAL A 574 -6.12 -15.48 -44.88
CA VAL A 574 -6.52 -15.12 -43.52
C VAL A 574 -5.61 -14.03 -42.97
N VAL A 575 -4.29 -14.20 -43.10
CA VAL A 575 -3.32 -13.19 -42.64
C VAL A 575 -3.47 -11.89 -43.40
N LEU A 576 -3.65 -11.93 -44.73
CA LEU A 576 -3.86 -10.73 -45.53
C LEU A 576 -5.13 -9.97 -45.09
N ALA A 577 -6.22 -10.70 -44.80
CA ALA A 577 -7.44 -10.09 -44.27
C ALA A 577 -7.23 -9.49 -42.86
N ALA A 578 -6.45 -10.15 -41.99
CA ALA A 578 -6.14 -9.66 -40.64
C ALA A 578 -5.32 -8.37 -40.66
N VAL A 579 -4.24 -8.33 -41.45
CA VAL A 579 -3.36 -7.15 -41.54
C VAL A 579 -4.03 -5.97 -42.24
N ALA A 580 -5.01 -6.24 -43.11
CA ALA A 580 -5.83 -5.20 -43.72
C ALA A 580 -6.79 -4.54 -42.71
N SER A 581 -7.24 -5.28 -41.69
CA SER A 581 -8.08 -4.76 -40.60
C SER A 581 -7.24 -4.07 -39.51
N ASP A 582 -6.17 -4.71 -39.05
CA ASP A 582 -5.23 -4.20 -38.07
C ASP A 582 -3.81 -4.64 -38.43
N GLY A 583 -2.94 -3.70 -38.82
CA GLY A 583 -1.59 -3.98 -39.26
C GLY A 583 -0.71 -4.66 -38.22
N LEU A 584 -0.99 -4.47 -36.91
CA LEU A 584 -0.22 -5.13 -35.85
C LEU A 584 -0.50 -6.64 -35.77
N SER A 585 -1.61 -7.12 -36.33
CA SER A 585 -1.91 -8.56 -36.41
C SER A 585 -0.81 -9.38 -37.10
N LEU A 586 0.06 -8.74 -37.89
CA LEU A 586 1.26 -9.35 -38.48
C LEU A 586 2.14 -10.07 -37.44
N SER A 587 2.14 -9.61 -36.19
CA SER A 587 2.87 -10.25 -35.09
C SER A 587 2.40 -11.66 -34.74
N TYR A 588 1.25 -12.11 -35.25
CA TYR A 588 0.71 -13.46 -35.06
C TYR A 588 0.75 -14.32 -36.31
N ALA A 589 1.13 -13.76 -37.47
CA ALA A 589 1.36 -14.53 -38.67
C ALA A 589 2.56 -15.48 -38.51
N SER A 590 2.61 -16.55 -39.31
CA SER A 590 3.79 -17.42 -39.40
C SER A 590 5.02 -16.64 -39.84
N LEU A 591 6.22 -17.11 -39.47
CA LEU A 591 7.48 -16.46 -39.85
C LEU A 591 7.61 -16.30 -41.37
N GLU A 592 7.14 -17.28 -42.14
CA GLU A 592 7.13 -17.25 -43.60
C GLU A 592 6.30 -16.06 -44.12
N LEU A 593 5.09 -15.84 -43.60
CA LEU A 593 4.22 -14.74 -44.03
C LEU A 593 4.65 -13.38 -43.51
N ARG A 594 5.43 -13.32 -42.41
CA ARG A 594 6.14 -12.08 -42.02
C ARG A 594 7.29 -11.71 -42.96
N GLY A 595 7.68 -12.64 -43.82
CA GLY A 595 8.60 -12.44 -44.95
C GLY A 595 7.90 -12.26 -46.30
N ASP A 596 6.58 -12.38 -46.37
CA ASP A 596 5.82 -12.12 -47.60
C ASP A 596 5.71 -10.61 -47.80
N ARG A 597 6.35 -10.15 -48.88
CA ARG A 597 6.45 -8.74 -49.21
C ARG A 597 5.08 -8.08 -49.38
N GLU A 598 4.11 -8.76 -49.97
CA GLU A 598 2.78 -8.19 -50.20
C GLU A 598 1.99 -8.03 -48.90
N ILE A 599 2.06 -9.03 -48.01
CA ILE A 599 1.41 -8.98 -46.70
C ILE A 599 2.02 -7.87 -45.84
N VAL A 600 3.35 -7.78 -45.77
CA VAL A 600 4.01 -6.73 -44.99
C VAL A 600 3.70 -5.35 -45.56
N LEU A 601 3.70 -5.19 -46.89
CA LEU A 601 3.28 -3.93 -47.52
C LEU A 601 1.83 -3.56 -47.18
N ALA A 602 0.91 -4.52 -47.14
CA ALA A 602 -0.47 -4.27 -46.72
C ALA A 602 -0.53 -3.82 -45.25
N ALA A 603 0.18 -4.50 -44.34
CA ALA A 603 0.22 -4.19 -42.92
C ALA A 603 0.77 -2.78 -42.62
N VAL A 604 1.91 -2.43 -43.23
CA VAL A 604 2.59 -1.17 -42.94
C VAL A 604 1.90 0.05 -43.57
N LYS A 605 1.14 -0.15 -44.65
CA LYS A 605 0.33 0.92 -45.27
C LYS A 605 -0.79 1.38 -44.35
N GLY A 606 -1.46 0.44 -43.66
CA GLY A 606 -2.48 0.78 -42.66
C GLY A 606 -1.88 1.30 -41.36
N GLN A 607 -0.79 0.67 -40.90
CA GLN A 607 -0.16 1.02 -39.63
C GLN A 607 1.36 0.81 -39.68
N GLY A 608 2.11 1.90 -39.88
CA GLY A 608 3.56 1.85 -40.08
C GLY A 608 4.36 1.14 -38.97
N SER A 609 3.85 1.09 -37.73
CA SER A 609 4.51 0.35 -36.64
C SER A 609 4.51 -1.17 -36.86
N ALA A 610 3.67 -1.72 -37.74
CA ALA A 610 3.69 -3.14 -38.12
C ALA A 610 5.05 -3.59 -38.67
N LEU A 611 5.88 -2.66 -39.16
CA LEU A 611 7.24 -2.93 -39.61
C LEU A 611 8.12 -3.60 -38.55
N SER A 612 7.85 -3.38 -37.26
CA SER A 612 8.56 -4.03 -36.15
C SER A 612 8.43 -5.56 -36.15
N HIS A 613 7.38 -6.09 -36.78
CA HIS A 613 7.07 -7.52 -36.84
C HIS A 613 7.44 -8.17 -38.17
N ALA A 614 7.91 -7.40 -39.15
CA ALA A 614 8.43 -7.92 -40.42
C ALA A 614 9.80 -8.59 -40.22
N LEU A 615 10.16 -9.52 -41.12
CA LEU A 615 11.51 -10.08 -41.13
C LEU A 615 12.56 -9.02 -41.47
N ASP A 616 13.79 -9.21 -40.97
CA ASP A 616 14.89 -8.25 -41.16
C ASP A 616 15.17 -7.95 -42.64
N SER A 617 14.98 -8.92 -43.53
CA SER A 617 15.10 -8.73 -44.99
C SER A 617 14.14 -7.66 -45.53
N LEU A 618 12.91 -7.60 -45.02
CA LEU A 618 11.91 -6.60 -45.42
C LEU A 618 12.05 -5.28 -44.64
N ARG A 619 12.66 -5.31 -43.45
CA ARG A 619 13.06 -4.11 -42.72
C ARG A 619 14.24 -3.38 -43.39
N ALA A 620 14.97 -4.08 -44.26
CA ALA A 620 16.00 -3.54 -45.15
C ALA A 620 15.50 -3.24 -46.58
N ASP A 621 14.25 -3.58 -46.93
CA ASP A 621 13.65 -3.24 -48.22
C ASP A 621 13.21 -1.76 -48.20
N LYS A 622 13.87 -0.94 -49.03
CA LYS A 622 13.63 0.50 -49.10
C LYS A 622 12.17 0.84 -49.43
N GLU A 623 11.51 0.09 -50.32
CA GLU A 623 10.12 0.37 -50.69
C GLU A 623 9.15 0.08 -49.54
N VAL A 624 9.37 -1.03 -48.82
CA VAL A 624 8.56 -1.41 -47.65
C VAL A 624 8.70 -0.40 -46.53
N VAL A 625 9.95 0.00 -46.21
CA VAL A 625 10.23 1.01 -45.19
C VAL A 625 9.67 2.38 -45.59
N MET A 626 9.80 2.78 -46.85
CA MET A 626 9.22 4.03 -47.35
C MET A 626 7.70 4.03 -47.21
N ALA A 627 7.02 2.91 -47.48
CA ALA A 627 5.58 2.79 -47.25
C ALA A 627 5.22 2.93 -45.77
N ALA A 628 5.95 2.24 -44.87
CA ALA A 628 5.72 2.29 -43.42
C ALA A 628 5.92 3.68 -42.82
N VAL A 629 7.02 4.33 -43.19
CA VAL A 629 7.43 5.66 -42.73
C VAL A 629 6.50 6.75 -43.27
N SER A 630 6.01 6.58 -44.50
CA SER A 630 5.00 7.49 -45.08
C SER A 630 3.67 7.40 -44.35
N ALA A 631 3.25 6.19 -43.94
CA ALA A 631 2.03 6.00 -43.16
C ALA A 631 2.16 6.58 -41.74
N ARG A 632 3.25 6.28 -41.02
CA ARG A 632 3.60 6.88 -39.72
C ARG A 632 5.11 6.98 -39.55
N GLY A 633 5.64 8.20 -39.42
CA GLY A 633 7.09 8.45 -39.36
C GLY A 633 7.83 7.76 -38.20
N GLN A 634 7.12 7.41 -37.11
CA GLN A 634 7.64 6.60 -36.00
C GLN A 634 8.13 5.21 -36.44
N ALA A 635 7.64 4.70 -37.57
CA ALA A 635 8.06 3.42 -38.15
C ALA A 635 9.57 3.37 -38.46
N LEU A 636 10.22 4.54 -38.65
CA LEU A 636 11.66 4.64 -38.90
C LEU A 636 12.49 3.94 -37.82
N ARG A 637 12.01 3.90 -36.57
CA ARG A 637 12.65 3.19 -35.45
C ARG A 637 12.87 1.71 -35.72
N TYR A 638 12.05 1.13 -36.58
CA TYR A 638 12.06 -0.29 -36.90
C TYR A 638 12.73 -0.57 -38.24
N ALA A 639 13.13 0.44 -39.02
CA ALA A 639 13.90 0.22 -40.24
C ALA A 639 15.30 -0.35 -39.91
N ASP A 640 15.91 -1.06 -40.86
CA ASP A 640 17.31 -1.46 -40.76
C ASP A 640 18.25 -0.23 -40.65
N ALA A 641 19.41 -0.42 -40.02
CA ALA A 641 20.39 0.64 -39.78
C ALA A 641 20.85 1.33 -41.09
N VAL A 642 20.90 0.60 -42.21
CA VAL A 642 21.25 1.17 -43.52
C VAL A 642 20.21 2.19 -43.98
N LEU A 643 18.91 1.89 -43.79
CA LEU A 643 17.82 2.79 -44.17
C LEU A 643 17.60 3.92 -43.16
N GLN A 644 17.98 3.74 -41.89
CA GLN A 644 18.10 4.82 -40.92
C GLN A 644 19.23 5.81 -41.27
N ALA A 645 20.17 5.40 -42.13
CA ALA A 645 21.22 6.24 -42.70
C ALA A 645 20.89 6.78 -44.10
N ASP A 646 19.71 6.47 -44.65
CA ASP A 646 19.25 7.00 -45.95
C ASP A 646 18.57 8.37 -45.76
N PRO A 647 19.11 9.47 -46.34
CA PRO A 647 18.54 10.80 -46.21
C PRO A 647 17.07 10.89 -46.65
N GLU A 648 16.70 10.18 -47.71
CA GLU A 648 15.35 10.22 -48.29
C GLU A 648 14.30 9.62 -47.34
N VAL A 649 14.65 8.49 -46.72
CA VAL A 649 13.78 7.78 -45.76
C VAL A 649 13.58 8.62 -44.50
N VAL A 650 14.66 9.19 -43.95
CA VAL A 650 14.60 10.01 -42.74
C VAL A 650 13.85 11.33 -42.98
N ILE A 651 14.06 11.99 -44.14
CA ILE A 651 13.30 13.20 -44.51
C ILE A 651 11.82 12.89 -44.64
N THR A 652 11.46 11.74 -45.22
CA THR A 652 10.07 11.31 -45.35
C THR A 652 9.44 11.04 -43.98
N ALA A 653 10.17 10.42 -43.04
CA ALA A 653 9.72 10.22 -41.66
C ALA A 653 9.44 11.52 -40.91
N ALA A 654 10.30 12.52 -41.11
CA ALA A 654 10.21 13.80 -40.41
C ALA A 654 8.95 14.60 -40.74
N ARG A 655 8.36 14.36 -41.92
CA ARG A 655 7.10 14.99 -42.35
C ARG A 655 5.97 14.68 -41.35
N THR A 656 5.90 13.46 -40.84
CA THR A 656 4.83 13.02 -39.92
C THR A 656 5.31 12.86 -38.47
N TRP A 657 6.61 12.73 -38.21
CA TRP A 657 7.17 12.55 -36.85
C TRP A 657 8.33 13.49 -36.52
N GLY A 658 8.12 14.40 -35.55
CA GLY A 658 9.08 15.47 -35.24
C GLY A 658 10.40 15.00 -34.63
N SER A 659 10.43 13.78 -34.08
CA SER A 659 11.64 13.19 -33.51
C SER A 659 12.36 12.26 -34.49
N ALA A 660 12.03 12.25 -35.78
CA ALA A 660 12.67 11.36 -36.76
C ALA A 660 14.22 11.46 -36.76
N LEU A 661 14.78 12.64 -36.47
CA LEU A 661 16.22 12.86 -36.33
C LEU A 661 16.86 12.03 -35.22
N THR A 662 16.13 11.64 -34.17
CA THR A 662 16.72 10.84 -33.08
C THR A 662 17.03 9.41 -33.51
N CYS A 663 16.39 8.94 -34.58
CA CYS A 663 16.58 7.61 -35.17
C CYS A 663 17.46 7.64 -36.42
N ALA A 664 17.92 8.81 -36.85
CA ALA A 664 18.87 8.92 -37.94
C ALA A 664 20.28 8.50 -37.49
N ALA A 665 21.04 7.91 -38.40
CA ALA A 665 22.44 7.59 -38.15
C ALA A 665 23.25 8.85 -37.79
N GLU A 666 24.30 8.69 -36.96
CA GLU A 666 25.14 9.78 -36.47
C GLU A 666 25.74 10.64 -37.60
N ALA A 667 26.14 10.01 -38.70
CA ALA A 667 26.65 10.68 -39.89
C ALA A 667 25.65 11.68 -40.52
N LEU A 668 24.34 11.39 -40.46
CA LEU A 668 23.31 12.30 -40.94
C LEU A 668 23.01 13.40 -39.92
N ARG A 669 23.02 13.07 -38.63
CA ARG A 669 22.77 14.04 -37.53
C ARG A 669 23.85 15.12 -37.45
N GLY A 670 25.07 14.84 -37.89
CA GLY A 670 26.17 15.80 -37.95
C GLY A 670 26.18 16.70 -39.20
N ASN A 671 25.26 16.53 -40.15
CA ASN A 671 25.23 17.30 -41.40
C ASN A 671 24.22 18.48 -41.32
N PRO A 672 24.68 19.74 -41.27
CA PRO A 672 23.81 20.91 -41.12
C PRO A 672 22.85 21.15 -42.30
N ASP A 673 23.23 20.77 -43.52
CA ASP A 673 22.38 20.91 -44.70
C ASP A 673 21.25 19.87 -44.70
N PHE A 674 21.55 18.67 -44.21
CA PHE A 674 20.55 17.62 -44.00
C PHE A 674 19.56 17.98 -42.89
N ILE A 675 20.02 18.50 -41.75
CA ILE A 675 19.16 18.99 -40.67
C ILE A 675 18.22 20.08 -41.21
N ARG A 676 18.75 21.03 -41.99
CA ARG A 676 17.93 22.06 -42.66
C ARG A 676 16.87 21.46 -43.60
N ALA A 677 17.21 20.42 -44.36
CA ALA A 677 16.26 19.72 -45.23
C ALA A 677 15.14 19.01 -44.44
N VAL A 678 15.48 18.36 -43.32
CA VAL A 678 14.52 17.68 -42.43
C VAL A 678 13.56 18.69 -41.78
N VAL A 679 14.09 19.80 -41.25
CA VAL A 679 13.29 20.88 -40.67
C VAL A 679 12.35 21.48 -41.72
N LYS A 680 12.86 21.76 -42.93
CA LYS A 680 12.06 22.28 -44.05
C LYS A 680 10.93 21.32 -44.46
N ALA A 681 11.22 20.02 -44.55
CA ALA A 681 10.22 19.00 -44.90
C ALA A 681 9.07 18.92 -43.89
N ARG A 682 9.36 19.09 -42.59
CA ARG A 682 8.34 19.15 -41.53
C ARG A 682 7.47 20.41 -41.62
N PHE A 683 8.08 21.58 -41.80
CA PHE A 683 7.33 22.83 -41.93
C PHE A 683 6.49 22.90 -43.23
N SER A 684 6.94 22.26 -44.32
CA SER A 684 6.14 22.16 -45.55
C SER A 684 4.90 21.28 -45.40
N ALA A 685 4.94 20.27 -44.53
CA ALA A 685 3.79 19.38 -44.28
C ALA A 685 2.72 20.04 -43.39
N THR A 686 3.11 20.89 -42.44
CA THR A 686 2.18 21.56 -41.52
C THR A 686 1.40 22.74 -42.13
N ASN A 687 1.87 23.30 -43.25
CA ASN A 687 1.20 24.41 -43.94
C ASN A 687 0.13 23.96 -44.96
N GLY A 688 -0.03 22.65 -45.18
CA GLY A 688 -0.97 22.07 -46.15
C GLY A 688 -2.27 21.52 -45.57
N ASP A 689 -2.44 21.49 -44.25
CA ASP A 689 -3.60 20.87 -43.59
C ASP A 689 -4.13 21.77 -42.46
N SER A 690 -4.73 22.90 -42.84
CA SER A 690 -5.49 23.76 -41.92
C SER A 690 -6.97 23.40 -41.98
N GLY A 691 -7.35 22.35 -41.25
CA GLY A 691 -8.73 21.89 -41.15
C GLY A 691 -8.97 20.96 -39.96
N SER A 692 -9.15 21.55 -38.78
CA SER A 692 -9.83 20.99 -37.59
C SER A 692 -9.03 20.20 -36.51
N HIS A 693 -9.06 20.81 -35.32
CA HIS A 693 -9.19 20.22 -33.97
C HIS A 693 -7.94 20.02 -33.07
N THR A 694 -7.72 21.09 -32.28
CA THR A 694 -7.58 21.14 -30.81
C THR A 694 -6.54 20.26 -30.09
N GLY A 695 -5.44 20.91 -29.70
CA GLY A 695 -5.03 21.11 -28.30
C GLY A 695 -4.61 19.89 -27.47
N ASN A 696 -3.30 19.70 -27.27
CA ASN A 696 -2.74 19.61 -25.93
C ASN A 696 -1.23 19.92 -25.91
N SER A 697 -0.82 20.57 -24.83
CA SER A 697 0.44 21.25 -24.53
C SER A 697 1.62 20.35 -24.13
N GLY A 698 2.86 20.80 -24.36
CA GLY A 698 4.02 20.46 -23.51
C GLY A 698 5.39 20.33 -24.22
N PRO A 699 6.53 20.69 -23.60
CA PRO A 699 7.65 21.37 -24.25
C PRO A 699 8.84 20.45 -24.58
N GLY A 700 9.65 20.81 -25.59
CA GLY A 700 10.91 20.11 -25.84
C GLY A 700 11.63 20.46 -27.12
N TRP A 701 11.85 21.75 -27.42
CA TRP A 701 12.81 22.15 -28.46
C TRP A 701 13.55 23.41 -28.02
N HIS A 702 14.43 23.27 -27.02
CA HIS A 702 15.55 24.17 -26.83
C HIS A 702 16.83 23.32 -26.76
N SER A 703 17.77 23.67 -27.65
CA SER A 703 19.12 23.13 -27.87
C SER A 703 19.27 22.10 -29.01
N MET A 704 19.16 22.60 -30.24
CA MET A 704 20.15 22.28 -31.27
C MET A 704 20.68 23.63 -31.76
N GLN A 705 21.83 24.05 -31.22
CA GLN A 705 22.63 25.14 -31.77
C GLN A 705 23.21 24.69 -33.12
N LEU A 706 23.27 25.65 -34.02
CA LEU A 706 23.71 25.60 -35.43
C LEU A 706 24.96 24.78 -35.71
#